data_AF-A0A2R4BIN4-F1
#
_entry.id   AF-A0A2R4BIN4-F1
#
_cell.length_a   1.000
_cell.length_b   1.000
_cell.length_c   1.000
_cell.angle_alpha   90.00
_cell.angle_beta   90.00
_cell.angle_gamma   90.00
#
_symmetry.space_group_name_H-M   'P 1'
#
loop_
_entity.id
_entity.type
_entity.pdbx_description
1 polymer ?
#
loop_
_entity_poly.entity_id
_entity_poly.type
_entity_poly.pdbx_seq_one_letter_code
_entity_poly.pdbx_strand_id
1 'polypeptide(L)'
;MSFVVKNNITWVGKLDWELREFHGAEYSTHKGSSYNSYLVREEKVALIDTVWSLYAQEFVDNLEKEIDLHRIDYIIANHAEIDHSGALPALLARIPDTPIYCTENGVKSLKGHFHKDWNFRIVKTGDTLDLGNGKQLVFVEAPMLHWPDSMLTYLSGDAVLFSNDAFGQHYASEKMYNDLVDQDELRAECLKYYANILTPFSPLVTAKIKEVLSFNLPLDMICPAHGVIWRDNPAQIVEQYLAWADDYQENQITLVYDTMWNGTRHMAEAITRGIRAADPTVEVKMFNLALSDKNDVLTQVFKSKGVLIGSPTVNNGMLPQVAALLEEMRGLRFRGKYASPFGSHGWNGGAVDRIGERLEEAGFNVASGIKALWKPTEDALADCVAFGQRIAQEWRGGAEPANVIERTAAATQPAPARPAPKPAAAAVRNTLPQSASAMRCRVCGWTYDPAQGSPAQGIAAGTPWSDLPDTFLCPECFLGKSVFEPLHRMPNGAGATTAAAAHSAPVVIVGGGSATYQLVRAFRALDPHTPVVVVTADDGADYSKPQLVHGFSRKLGAADFVERTAAQLAHEFGITIRPHTRVDAIDQQRKTVRIGAETLPYRDLVLALGANPWIPPLEGNATDRMITLNNLADYENYLRHVSAGERVLVIGAGLVGTEIALDLAEGGQQVWLTDSSPHSLAKLLPEFVSRHLEATLAQKGCRLHLGHRVTALDSSGGAITAQLSDGTTVEIDTVIAAAGLRPRTALAGAAGLRINRGIQVDSYLRSSAEHIYALGDCAEIEGLVLPFMQPLALSAQALAKTLAGEPTPLCLPAMPTVVKTPALPIQVGGRTVTDGLSWTVEGDESGLTGKAHNGDGELVGYVVTGVHLSNGAALLQQLPALL
;
A
#
# COMPACT_ATOMS: atom_id res chain seq x y z
N MET A 1 1.04 40.36 -16.76
CA MET A 1 1.78 41.13 -17.78
C MET A 1 2.24 40.12 -18.82
N SER A 2 1.71 40.15 -20.04
CA SER A 2 2.19 39.26 -21.11
C SER A 2 3.47 39.82 -21.73
N PHE A 3 4.24 38.98 -22.43
CA PHE A 3 5.33 39.44 -23.28
C PHE A 3 5.61 38.47 -24.43
N VAL A 4 6.19 38.99 -25.51
CA VAL A 4 6.56 38.17 -26.67
C VAL A 4 7.80 37.34 -26.33
N VAL A 5 7.68 36.02 -26.51
CA VAL A 5 8.77 35.05 -26.31
C VAL A 5 9.66 35.00 -27.55
N LYS A 6 9.05 34.69 -28.70
CA LYS A 6 9.69 34.63 -30.01
C LYS A 6 8.61 34.75 -31.08
N ASN A 7 8.80 35.63 -32.06
CA ASN A 7 7.87 35.83 -33.16
C ASN A 7 6.42 36.00 -32.67
N ASN A 8 5.52 35.06 -32.99
CA ASN A 8 4.10 35.10 -32.64
C ASN A 8 3.76 34.30 -31.36
N ILE A 9 4.77 33.89 -30.59
CA ILE A 9 4.62 33.19 -29.32
C ILE A 9 4.63 34.22 -28.19
N THR A 10 3.59 34.25 -27.38
CA THR A 10 3.45 35.17 -26.24
C THR A 10 3.31 34.38 -24.95
N TRP A 11 4.07 34.74 -23.92
CA TRP A 11 3.83 34.22 -22.58
C TRP A 11 2.62 34.93 -21.97
N VAL A 12 1.66 34.16 -21.47
CA VAL A 12 0.40 34.62 -20.87
C VAL A 12 0.17 33.98 -19.50
N GLY A 13 1.23 33.46 -18.88
CA GLY A 13 1.18 32.78 -17.58
C GLY A 13 1.05 33.70 -16.36
N LYS A 14 1.44 33.16 -15.20
CA LYS A 14 1.41 33.83 -13.90
C LYS A 14 2.70 33.63 -13.13
N LEU A 15 3.25 34.71 -12.57
CA LEU A 15 4.34 34.67 -11.59
C LEU A 15 3.77 34.57 -10.18
N ASP A 16 4.37 33.73 -9.35
CA ASP A 16 3.96 33.51 -7.96
C ASP A 16 5.16 33.67 -7.01
N TRP A 17 5.27 34.88 -6.46
CA TRP A 17 6.31 35.23 -5.50
C TRP A 17 6.05 34.69 -4.10
N GLU A 18 4.80 34.31 -3.81
CA GLU A 18 4.32 33.95 -2.47
C GLU A 18 4.30 32.45 -2.23
N LEU A 19 4.35 31.64 -3.29
CA LEU A 19 4.43 30.19 -3.16
C LEU A 19 5.61 29.77 -2.28
N ARG A 20 5.35 28.96 -1.26
CA ARG A 20 6.37 28.38 -0.38
C ARG A 20 6.29 26.87 -0.26
N GLU A 21 5.13 26.29 -0.53
CA GLU A 21 4.87 24.85 -0.40
C GLU A 21 4.15 24.37 -1.66
N PHE A 22 4.54 23.20 -2.15
CA PHE A 22 3.99 22.55 -3.34
C PHE A 22 3.80 21.05 -3.08
N HIS A 23 2.86 20.42 -3.79
CA HIS A 23 2.35 19.07 -3.50
C HIS A 23 1.93 18.88 -2.03
N GLY A 24 1.08 19.78 -1.53
CA GLY A 24 0.86 19.91 -0.08
C GLY A 24 2.06 20.61 0.55
N ALA A 25 2.70 19.97 1.53
CA ALA A 25 3.91 20.48 2.20
C ALA A 25 5.18 19.68 1.84
N GLU A 26 5.13 18.90 0.76
CA GLU A 26 6.20 17.94 0.44
C GLU A 26 7.37 18.56 -0.33
N TYR A 27 7.16 19.67 -1.03
CA TYR A 27 8.19 20.42 -1.74
C TYR A 27 8.21 21.89 -1.32
N SER A 28 9.33 22.39 -0.81
CA SER A 28 9.51 23.79 -0.46
C SER A 28 10.05 24.66 -1.61
N THR A 29 9.42 25.80 -1.84
CA THR A 29 9.76 26.76 -2.91
C THR A 29 10.25 28.08 -2.31
N HIS A 30 11.51 28.13 -1.90
CA HIS A 30 12.08 29.32 -1.23
C HIS A 30 12.12 30.57 -2.11
N LYS A 31 12.09 30.38 -3.43
CA LYS A 31 12.16 31.43 -4.45
C LYS A 31 10.87 31.60 -5.23
N GLY A 32 9.73 31.13 -4.70
CA GLY A 32 8.46 31.15 -5.41
C GLY A 32 8.48 30.27 -6.67
N SER A 33 7.55 30.52 -7.59
CA SER A 33 7.45 29.80 -8.87
C SER A 33 6.82 30.68 -9.96
N SER A 34 6.60 30.11 -11.14
CA SER A 34 5.68 30.60 -12.15
C SER A 34 4.87 29.45 -12.73
N TYR A 35 3.73 29.76 -13.33
CA TYR A 35 2.91 28.86 -14.13
C TYR A 35 2.86 29.44 -15.53
N ASN A 36 3.66 28.87 -16.43
CA ASN A 36 3.89 29.40 -17.75
C ASN A 36 2.89 28.81 -18.73
N SER A 37 2.05 29.67 -19.30
CA SER A 37 1.15 29.36 -20.41
C SER A 37 1.54 30.20 -21.62
N TYR A 38 1.38 29.65 -22.82
CA TYR A 38 1.85 30.25 -24.06
C TYR A 38 0.75 30.38 -25.11
N LEU A 39 0.64 31.53 -25.73
CA LEU A 39 -0.29 31.81 -26.83
C LEU A 39 0.48 31.92 -28.15
N VAL A 40 0.27 30.97 -29.07
CA VAL A 40 0.90 30.92 -30.40
C VAL A 40 -0.10 31.44 -31.44
N ARG A 41 0.23 32.53 -32.13
CA ARG A 41 -0.70 33.26 -33.02
C ARG A 41 -0.26 33.19 -34.49
N GLU A 42 -0.58 32.10 -35.17
CA GLU A 42 -0.37 31.97 -36.62
C GLU A 42 -1.72 32.18 -37.37
N GLU A 43 -1.97 31.49 -38.49
CA GLU A 43 -3.31 31.49 -39.10
C GLU A 43 -4.35 30.90 -38.15
N LYS A 44 -3.91 29.93 -37.33
CA LYS A 44 -4.61 29.37 -36.19
C LYS A 44 -3.95 29.76 -34.89
N VAL A 45 -4.78 29.94 -33.85
CA VAL A 45 -4.31 30.31 -32.51
C VAL A 45 -4.37 29.11 -31.58
N ALA A 46 -3.21 28.74 -31.02
CA ALA A 46 -3.11 27.69 -30.00
C ALA A 46 -2.73 28.29 -28.65
N LEU A 47 -3.50 27.95 -27.61
CA LEU A 47 -3.13 28.17 -26.21
C LEU A 47 -2.48 26.88 -25.68
N ILE A 48 -1.27 26.97 -25.14
CA ILE A 48 -0.52 25.85 -24.58
C ILE A 48 -0.50 25.98 -23.07
N ASP A 49 -1.09 24.99 -22.40
CA ASP A 49 -1.35 24.89 -20.97
C ASP A 49 -2.08 26.11 -20.38
N THR A 50 -2.43 26.05 -19.10
CA THR A 50 -3.03 27.16 -18.37
C THR A 50 -2.23 27.45 -17.09
N VAL A 51 -2.88 27.80 -15.99
CA VAL A 51 -2.23 28.08 -14.70
C VAL A 51 -2.99 27.43 -13.56
N TRP A 52 -2.43 27.54 -12.36
CA TRP A 52 -3.06 27.00 -11.17
C TRP A 52 -4.46 27.56 -10.93
N SER A 53 -5.38 26.68 -10.51
CA SER A 53 -6.75 27.00 -10.11
C SER A 53 -6.88 28.21 -9.18
N LEU A 54 -5.88 28.48 -8.32
CA LEU A 54 -5.86 29.67 -7.45
C LEU A 54 -5.91 30.98 -8.24
N TYR A 55 -5.32 31.00 -9.44
CA TYR A 55 -5.23 32.15 -10.33
C TYR A 55 -6.14 32.03 -11.56
N ALA A 56 -7.08 31.08 -11.56
CA ALA A 56 -7.89 30.76 -12.73
C ALA A 56 -8.64 31.97 -13.31
N GLN A 57 -9.33 32.74 -12.47
CA GLN A 57 -10.08 33.91 -12.93
C GLN A 57 -9.15 35.03 -13.41
N GLU A 58 -8.06 35.29 -12.69
CA GLU A 58 -7.06 36.29 -13.07
C GLU A 58 -6.43 35.95 -14.43
N PHE A 59 -6.13 34.68 -14.67
CA PHE A 59 -5.60 34.20 -15.93
C PHE A 59 -6.57 34.43 -17.09
N VAL A 60 -7.85 34.05 -16.94
CA VAL A 60 -8.86 34.26 -17.98
C VAL A 60 -9.07 35.75 -18.25
N ASP A 61 -9.18 36.59 -17.21
CA ASP A 61 -9.34 38.03 -17.35
C ASP A 61 -8.13 38.70 -18.03
N ASN A 62 -6.93 38.19 -17.80
CA ASN A 62 -5.72 38.66 -18.47
C ASN A 62 -5.67 38.18 -19.92
N LEU A 63 -6.06 36.94 -20.19
CA LEU A 63 -6.10 36.40 -21.55
C LEU A 63 -7.12 37.15 -22.43
N GLU A 64 -8.28 37.53 -21.89
CA GLU A 64 -9.28 38.38 -22.58
C GLU A 64 -8.73 39.75 -23.00
N LYS A 65 -7.74 40.30 -22.27
CA LYS A 65 -7.07 41.55 -22.64
C LYS A 65 -6.04 41.34 -23.76
N GLU A 66 -5.51 40.14 -23.88
CA GLU A 66 -4.50 39.78 -24.88
C GLU A 66 -5.09 39.34 -26.22
N ILE A 67 -6.25 38.69 -26.18
CA ILE A 67 -6.97 38.19 -27.35
C ILE A 67 -8.47 38.05 -27.07
N ASP A 68 -9.30 38.23 -28.09
CA ASP A 68 -10.67 37.72 -28.07
C ASP A 68 -10.63 36.19 -27.93
N LEU A 69 -11.16 35.66 -26.82
CA LEU A 69 -11.11 34.23 -26.50
C LEU A 69 -11.70 33.35 -27.60
N HIS A 70 -12.71 33.83 -28.34
CA HIS A 70 -13.32 33.09 -29.44
C HIS A 70 -12.40 32.91 -30.65
N ARG A 71 -11.25 33.59 -30.69
CA ARG A 71 -10.21 33.39 -31.69
C ARG A 71 -9.25 32.26 -31.34
N ILE A 72 -9.32 31.68 -30.14
CA ILE A 72 -8.49 30.53 -29.76
C ILE A 72 -9.07 29.29 -30.44
N ASP A 73 -8.37 28.81 -31.47
CA ASP A 73 -8.77 27.62 -32.23
C ASP A 73 -8.51 26.34 -31.45
N TYR A 74 -7.39 26.26 -30.71
CA TYR A 74 -6.93 25.06 -30.04
C TYR A 74 -6.43 25.34 -28.62
N ILE A 75 -6.71 24.42 -27.70
CA ILE A 75 -6.06 24.34 -26.40
C ILE A 75 -5.20 23.08 -26.39
N ILE A 76 -3.93 23.20 -26.00
CA ILE A 76 -3.01 22.08 -25.84
C ILE A 76 -2.80 21.89 -24.34
N ALA A 77 -3.13 20.72 -23.82
CA ALA A 77 -2.89 20.36 -22.43
C ALA A 77 -1.79 19.29 -22.39
N ASN A 78 -0.54 19.74 -22.24
CA ASN A 78 0.63 18.86 -22.14
C ASN A 78 0.57 17.99 -20.89
N HIS A 79 -0.02 18.52 -19.83
CA HIS A 79 -0.12 17.87 -18.53
C HIS A 79 -1.35 18.37 -17.77
N ALA A 80 -2.03 17.47 -17.05
CA ALA A 80 -3.31 17.78 -16.42
C ALA A 80 -3.23 18.11 -14.92
N GLU A 81 -2.04 18.18 -14.31
CA GLU A 81 -1.93 18.60 -12.92
C GLU A 81 -2.49 20.03 -12.72
N ILE A 82 -3.05 20.29 -11.54
CA ILE A 82 -3.96 21.42 -11.32
C ILE A 82 -3.26 22.77 -11.36
N ASP A 83 -1.95 22.80 -11.22
CA ASP A 83 -1.09 23.98 -11.36
C ASP A 83 -0.87 24.41 -12.82
N HIS A 84 -1.19 23.53 -13.78
CA HIS A 84 -1.15 23.78 -15.22
C HIS A 84 -2.53 23.74 -15.86
N SER A 85 -3.45 22.95 -15.33
CA SER A 85 -4.78 22.70 -15.90
C SER A 85 -5.91 23.41 -15.14
N GLY A 86 -5.61 23.96 -13.97
CA GLY A 86 -6.61 24.44 -13.00
C GLY A 86 -7.47 25.61 -13.49
N ALA A 87 -7.03 26.36 -14.50
CA ALA A 87 -7.81 27.43 -15.11
C ALA A 87 -8.71 26.97 -16.27
N LEU A 88 -8.59 25.72 -16.74
CA LEU A 88 -9.42 25.18 -17.83
C LEU A 88 -10.93 25.31 -17.57
N PRO A 89 -11.47 25.02 -16.37
CA PRO A 89 -12.89 25.20 -16.11
C PRO A 89 -13.38 26.64 -16.29
N ALA A 90 -12.58 27.62 -15.85
CA ALA A 90 -12.93 29.03 -15.99
C ALA A 90 -12.86 29.48 -17.46
N LEU A 91 -11.84 29.03 -18.19
CA LEU A 91 -11.68 29.34 -19.61
C LEU A 91 -12.79 28.72 -20.47
N LEU A 92 -13.05 27.44 -20.29
CA LEU A 92 -14.06 26.70 -21.08
C LEU A 92 -15.49 27.07 -20.70
N ALA A 93 -15.72 27.78 -19.59
CA ALA A 93 -17.00 28.42 -19.35
C ALA A 93 -17.27 29.60 -20.31
N ARG A 94 -16.23 30.17 -20.93
CA ARG A 94 -16.33 31.24 -21.96
C ARG A 94 -16.31 30.67 -23.38
N ILE A 95 -15.52 29.61 -23.60
CA ILE A 95 -15.31 28.99 -24.92
C ILE A 95 -15.50 27.46 -24.85
N PRO A 96 -16.73 26.96 -24.60
CA PRO A 96 -16.98 25.55 -24.26
C PRO A 96 -16.68 24.54 -25.36
N ASP A 97 -16.72 24.96 -26.62
CA ASP A 97 -16.56 24.08 -27.78
C ASP A 97 -15.11 23.98 -28.29
N THR A 98 -14.20 24.80 -27.75
CA THR A 98 -12.80 24.83 -28.19
C THR A 98 -12.13 23.48 -27.93
N PRO A 99 -11.55 22.83 -28.96
CA PRO A 99 -10.95 21.51 -28.82
C PRO A 99 -9.70 21.53 -27.95
N ILE A 100 -9.56 20.49 -27.12
CA ILE A 100 -8.42 20.29 -26.21
C ILE A 100 -7.60 19.12 -26.73
N TYR A 101 -6.35 19.35 -27.11
CA TYR A 101 -5.41 18.34 -27.57
C TYR A 101 -4.55 17.86 -26.40
N CYS A 102 -4.61 16.57 -26.09
CA CYS A 102 -3.87 15.94 -25.00
C CYS A 102 -3.69 14.44 -25.25
N THR A 103 -2.90 13.76 -24.42
CA THR A 103 -2.74 12.31 -24.51
C THR A 103 -4.02 11.57 -24.09
N GLU A 104 -4.09 10.27 -24.38
CA GLU A 104 -5.21 9.43 -23.91
C GLU A 104 -5.31 9.44 -22.38
N ASN A 105 -4.16 9.44 -21.69
CA ASN A 105 -4.13 9.55 -20.24
C ASN A 105 -4.49 10.97 -19.78
N GLY A 106 -4.17 12.01 -20.56
CA GLY A 106 -4.59 13.39 -20.28
C GLY A 106 -6.11 13.54 -20.28
N VAL A 107 -6.82 12.84 -21.17
CA VAL A 107 -8.30 12.78 -21.12
C VAL A 107 -8.77 12.19 -19.79
N LYS A 108 -8.14 11.10 -19.32
CA LYS A 108 -8.50 10.47 -18.04
C LYS A 108 -8.24 11.40 -16.87
N SER A 109 -7.07 12.05 -16.82
CA SER A 109 -6.70 12.98 -15.75
C SER A 109 -7.62 14.20 -15.71
N LEU A 110 -7.86 14.86 -16.85
CA LEU A 110 -8.72 16.04 -16.93
C LEU A 110 -10.18 15.72 -16.54
N LYS A 111 -10.71 14.56 -16.98
CA LYS A 111 -12.01 14.06 -16.52
C LYS A 111 -12.01 13.71 -15.04
N GLY A 112 -10.90 13.17 -14.54
CA GLY A 112 -10.69 12.84 -13.13
C GLY A 112 -10.74 14.07 -12.22
N HIS A 113 -10.08 15.17 -12.61
CA HIS A 113 -10.06 16.41 -11.84
C HIS A 113 -11.37 17.21 -11.95
N PHE A 114 -11.91 17.36 -13.16
CA PHE A 114 -12.96 18.36 -13.41
C PHE A 114 -14.34 17.76 -13.69
N HIS A 115 -14.42 16.45 -13.94
CA HIS A 115 -15.66 15.73 -14.23
C HIS A 115 -16.45 16.36 -15.40
N LYS A 116 -15.73 16.84 -16.42
CA LYS A 116 -16.28 17.42 -17.65
C LYS A 116 -15.92 16.57 -18.86
N ASP A 117 -16.87 16.44 -19.77
CA ASP A 117 -16.66 15.80 -21.07
C ASP A 117 -16.51 16.86 -22.16
N TRP A 118 -15.38 17.57 -22.12
CA TRP A 118 -15.04 18.59 -23.11
C TRP A 118 -14.69 17.96 -24.47
N ASN A 119 -14.49 18.82 -25.49
CA ASN A 119 -14.12 18.42 -26.85
C ASN A 119 -12.65 17.94 -26.93
N PHE A 120 -12.35 16.78 -26.35
CA PHE A 120 -11.00 16.23 -26.32
C PHE A 120 -10.56 15.66 -27.68
N ARG A 121 -9.28 15.87 -28.01
CA ARG A 121 -8.59 15.37 -29.19
C ARG A 121 -7.33 14.64 -28.73
N ILE A 122 -7.36 13.32 -28.83
CA ILE A 122 -6.22 12.49 -28.41
C ILE A 122 -5.10 12.64 -29.44
N VAL A 123 -3.88 12.90 -28.95
CA VAL A 123 -2.65 12.94 -29.75
C VAL A 123 -1.64 11.92 -29.24
N LYS A 124 -0.78 11.45 -30.14
CA LYS A 124 0.32 10.52 -29.88
C LYS A 124 1.65 11.09 -30.37
N THR A 125 2.76 10.46 -29.98
CA THR A 125 4.08 10.84 -30.50
C THR A 125 4.10 10.84 -32.02
N GLY A 126 4.48 11.98 -32.61
CA GLY A 126 4.61 12.19 -34.05
C GLY A 126 3.34 12.73 -34.72
N ASP A 127 2.20 12.78 -34.04
CA ASP A 127 1.03 13.48 -34.55
C ASP A 127 1.33 14.98 -34.70
N THR A 128 0.72 15.61 -35.72
CA THR A 128 0.93 17.02 -36.01
C THR A 128 -0.38 17.80 -36.08
N LEU A 129 -0.31 19.09 -35.74
CA LEU A 129 -1.41 20.05 -35.84
C LEU A 129 -0.94 21.31 -36.54
N ASP A 130 -1.43 21.52 -37.76
CA ASP A 130 -1.08 22.68 -38.59
C ASP A 130 -1.66 23.98 -38.01
N LEU A 131 -0.81 25.00 -37.89
CA LEU A 131 -1.19 26.34 -37.46
C LEU A 131 -1.20 27.36 -38.61
N GLY A 132 -0.86 26.94 -39.83
CA GLY A 132 -0.69 27.80 -41.00
C GLY A 132 0.70 28.45 -41.06
N ASN A 133 0.93 29.30 -42.06
CA ASN A 133 2.24 29.93 -42.31
C ASN A 133 3.43 28.94 -42.41
N GLY A 134 3.17 27.68 -42.76
CA GLY A 134 4.18 26.62 -42.83
C GLY A 134 4.67 26.13 -41.47
N LYS A 135 3.95 26.42 -40.37
CA LYS A 135 4.26 25.96 -39.02
C LYS A 135 3.19 25.01 -38.51
N GLN A 136 3.65 23.97 -37.81
CA GLN A 136 2.80 22.99 -37.13
C GLN A 136 3.35 22.66 -35.75
N LEU A 137 2.45 22.28 -34.85
CA LEU A 137 2.76 21.62 -33.60
C LEU A 137 3.01 20.13 -33.85
N VAL A 138 3.98 19.55 -33.16
CA VAL A 138 4.31 18.12 -33.17
C VAL A 138 4.28 17.64 -31.73
N PHE A 139 3.51 16.59 -31.46
CA PHE A 139 3.34 16.08 -30.11
C PHE A 139 4.32 14.93 -29.82
N VAL A 140 4.82 14.86 -28.59
CA VAL A 140 5.72 13.80 -28.12
C VAL A 140 5.26 13.34 -26.75
N GLU A 141 4.68 12.15 -26.65
CA GLU A 141 4.28 11.57 -25.38
C GLU A 141 5.50 11.36 -24.47
N ALA A 142 5.39 11.70 -23.20
CA ALA A 142 6.44 11.57 -22.19
C ALA A 142 5.86 10.92 -20.91
N PRO A 143 5.28 9.71 -21.02
CA PRO A 143 4.60 9.09 -19.89
C PRO A 143 5.56 8.84 -18.72
N MET A 144 5.08 9.15 -17.51
CA MET A 144 5.84 9.13 -16.26
C MET A 144 7.01 10.14 -16.23
N LEU A 145 6.96 11.21 -17.03
CA LEU A 145 7.85 12.38 -16.94
C LEU A 145 7.02 13.66 -16.71
N HIS A 146 6.36 13.82 -15.57
CA HIS A 146 6.37 12.91 -14.40
C HIS A 146 5.06 12.15 -14.14
N TRP A 147 3.99 12.41 -14.91
CA TRP A 147 2.71 11.68 -14.80
C TRP A 147 2.42 10.82 -16.02
N PRO A 148 1.47 9.86 -15.92
CA PRO A 148 1.07 9.04 -17.06
C PRO A 148 0.57 9.82 -18.29
N ASP A 149 0.13 11.06 -18.10
CA ASP A 149 -0.44 11.90 -19.15
C ASP A 149 0.54 12.88 -19.82
N SER A 150 1.71 13.09 -19.21
CA SER A 150 2.67 14.10 -19.62
C SER A 150 3.08 13.91 -21.09
N MET A 151 3.12 15.02 -21.83
CA MET A 151 3.67 15.12 -23.18
C MET A 151 4.41 16.44 -23.37
N LEU A 152 5.21 16.50 -24.43
CA LEU A 152 5.87 17.70 -24.90
C LEU A 152 5.22 18.13 -26.22
N THR A 153 5.21 19.43 -26.48
CA THR A 153 4.75 19.99 -27.76
C THR A 153 5.87 20.76 -28.43
N TYR A 154 6.22 20.41 -29.66
CA TYR A 154 7.24 21.10 -30.45
C TYR A 154 6.61 21.95 -31.55
N LEU A 155 7.01 23.22 -31.66
CA LEU A 155 6.60 24.10 -32.75
C LEU A 155 7.69 24.18 -33.82
N SER A 156 7.36 23.67 -35.01
CA SER A 156 8.23 23.74 -36.20
C SER A 156 8.37 25.17 -36.74
N GLY A 157 9.47 25.40 -37.47
CA GLY A 157 9.83 26.73 -37.97
C GLY A 157 10.49 27.59 -36.89
N ASP A 158 9.75 27.89 -35.81
CA ASP A 158 10.30 28.64 -34.67
C ASP A 158 11.25 27.81 -33.79
N ALA A 159 11.25 26.48 -33.95
CA ALA A 159 12.15 25.56 -33.25
C ALA A 159 12.04 25.68 -31.72
N VAL A 160 10.81 25.74 -31.20
CA VAL A 160 10.51 25.88 -29.77
C VAL A 160 9.92 24.60 -29.22
N LEU A 161 10.49 24.10 -28.13
CA LEU A 161 9.95 22.97 -27.37
C LEU A 161 9.19 23.49 -26.14
N PHE A 162 7.88 23.27 -26.10
CA PHE A 162 7.05 23.44 -24.91
C PHE A 162 7.12 22.14 -24.09
N SER A 163 7.96 22.15 -23.06
CA SER A 163 8.35 20.92 -22.35
C SER A 163 7.56 20.65 -21.07
N ASN A 164 6.61 21.54 -20.75
CA ASN A 164 5.86 21.53 -19.50
C ASN A 164 6.84 21.40 -18.29
N ASP A 165 6.65 20.45 -17.37
CA ASP A 165 7.50 20.28 -16.19
C ASP A 165 8.95 19.93 -16.51
N ALA A 166 9.19 19.19 -17.60
CA ALA A 166 10.54 18.81 -17.98
C ALA A 166 11.38 20.07 -18.26
N PHE A 167 12.59 20.12 -17.69
CA PHE A 167 13.50 21.26 -17.75
C PHE A 167 13.00 22.54 -17.06
N GLY A 168 11.92 22.44 -16.29
CA GLY A 168 11.42 23.50 -15.42
C GLY A 168 12.08 23.52 -14.04
N GLN A 169 11.68 24.53 -13.25
CA GLN A 169 12.17 24.80 -11.91
C GLN A 169 11.27 25.82 -11.21
N HIS A 170 11.13 25.70 -9.88
CA HIS A 170 10.41 26.67 -9.06
C HIS A 170 11.30 27.88 -8.75
N TYR A 171 11.29 28.87 -9.65
CA TYR A 171 12.07 30.09 -9.52
C TYR A 171 11.29 31.29 -10.08
N ALA A 172 10.72 32.13 -9.21
CA ALA A 172 10.02 33.34 -9.60
C ALA A 172 11.02 34.45 -10.00
N SER A 173 10.89 34.97 -11.22
CA SER A 173 11.70 36.10 -11.70
C SER A 173 10.97 36.88 -12.79
N GLU A 174 10.91 38.21 -12.69
CA GLU A 174 10.30 39.06 -13.74
C GLU A 174 11.06 39.00 -15.08
N LYS A 175 12.32 38.55 -15.06
CA LYS A 175 13.18 38.52 -16.25
C LYS A 175 12.88 37.35 -17.18
N MET A 176 12.32 36.25 -16.64
CA MET A 176 11.80 35.07 -17.34
C MET A 176 12.72 34.31 -18.31
N TYR A 177 13.94 34.77 -18.61
CA TYR A 177 14.88 34.07 -19.50
C TYR A 177 16.15 33.63 -18.76
N ASN A 178 16.66 32.46 -19.13
CA ASN A 178 17.80 31.85 -18.44
C ASN A 178 19.06 32.73 -18.41
N ASP A 179 19.36 33.48 -19.47
CA ASP A 179 20.53 34.37 -19.55
C ASP A 179 20.41 35.66 -18.72
N LEU A 180 19.21 35.98 -18.24
CA LEU A 180 18.96 37.25 -17.55
C LEU A 180 18.93 37.12 -16.02
N VAL A 181 18.81 35.88 -15.52
CA VAL A 181 18.69 35.59 -14.09
C VAL A 181 20.04 35.24 -13.45
N ASP A 182 20.06 35.13 -12.12
CA ASP A 182 21.24 34.64 -11.42
C ASP A 182 21.46 33.16 -11.75
N GLN A 183 22.67 32.84 -12.24
CA GLN A 183 22.97 31.49 -12.74
C GLN A 183 23.15 30.47 -11.61
N ASP A 184 23.61 30.91 -10.44
CA ASP A 184 23.78 30.03 -9.30
C ASP A 184 22.42 29.68 -8.68
N GLU A 185 21.52 30.67 -8.56
CA GLU A 185 20.14 30.44 -8.14
C GLU A 185 19.40 29.52 -9.14
N LEU A 186 19.49 29.81 -10.44
CA LEU A 186 18.85 29.00 -11.47
C LEU A 186 19.31 27.54 -11.40
N ARG A 187 20.63 27.31 -11.35
CA ARG A 187 21.19 25.96 -11.25
C ARG A 187 20.75 25.24 -9.97
N ALA A 188 20.69 25.95 -8.84
CA ALA A 188 20.26 25.39 -7.57
C ALA A 188 18.79 24.93 -7.62
N GLU A 189 17.87 25.77 -8.13
CA GLU A 189 16.46 25.42 -8.23
C GLU A 189 16.20 24.31 -9.26
N CYS A 190 16.92 24.28 -10.39
CA CYS A 190 16.85 23.17 -11.34
C CYS A 190 17.29 21.84 -10.72
N LEU A 191 18.40 21.84 -9.98
CA LEU A 191 18.90 20.65 -9.29
C LEU A 191 17.91 20.19 -8.21
N LYS A 192 17.38 21.13 -7.41
CA LYS A 192 16.39 20.83 -6.36
C LYS A 192 15.13 20.22 -6.95
N TYR A 193 14.62 20.76 -8.06
CA TYR A 193 13.48 20.24 -8.80
C TYR A 193 13.72 18.80 -9.27
N TYR A 194 14.83 18.56 -9.96
CA TYR A 194 15.17 17.22 -10.44
C TYR A 194 15.30 16.21 -9.29
N ALA A 195 16.06 16.57 -8.24
CA ALA A 195 16.35 15.68 -7.12
C ALA A 195 15.10 15.22 -6.35
N ASN A 196 14.11 16.10 -6.20
CA ASN A 196 12.92 15.83 -5.37
C ASN A 196 11.71 15.32 -6.16
N ILE A 197 11.69 15.46 -7.49
CA ILE A 197 10.53 15.06 -8.31
C ILE A 197 10.93 14.00 -9.34
N LEU A 198 12.06 14.17 -10.02
CA LEU A 198 12.41 13.39 -11.20
C LEU A 198 13.38 12.23 -10.95
N THR A 199 14.05 12.19 -9.79
CA THR A 199 14.94 11.08 -9.39
C THR A 199 14.36 9.69 -9.68
N PRO A 200 13.12 9.33 -9.27
CA PRO A 200 12.60 7.97 -9.50
C PRO A 200 12.35 7.63 -10.98
N PHE A 201 12.35 8.64 -11.85
CA PHE A 201 12.11 8.52 -13.29
C PHE A 201 13.39 8.69 -14.12
N SER A 202 14.57 8.84 -13.50
CA SER A 202 15.86 9.03 -14.18
C SER A 202 16.12 8.06 -15.36
N PRO A 203 15.81 6.75 -15.27
CA PRO A 203 15.97 5.86 -16.42
C PRO A 203 15.13 6.25 -17.65
N LEU A 204 13.94 6.83 -17.44
CA LEU A 204 13.04 7.28 -18.50
C LEU A 204 13.52 8.60 -19.12
N VAL A 205 14.14 9.49 -18.33
CA VAL A 205 14.70 10.77 -18.81
C VAL A 205 15.69 10.54 -19.94
N THR A 206 16.69 9.67 -19.73
CA THR A 206 17.71 9.36 -20.73
C THR A 206 17.10 8.76 -22.00
N ALA A 207 16.13 7.84 -21.86
CA ALA A 207 15.47 7.22 -22.99
C ALA A 207 14.69 8.25 -23.82
N LYS A 208 13.92 9.13 -23.15
CA LYS A 208 13.10 10.15 -23.81
C LYS A 208 13.95 11.22 -24.50
N ILE A 209 15.01 11.71 -23.86
CA ILE A 209 15.93 12.68 -24.48
C ILE A 209 16.54 12.09 -25.76
N LYS A 210 17.01 10.82 -25.72
CA LYS A 210 17.56 10.15 -26.91
C LYS A 210 16.53 9.98 -28.02
N GLU A 211 15.28 9.67 -27.69
CA GLU A 211 14.18 9.61 -28.66
C GLU A 211 13.94 10.97 -29.32
N VAL A 212 13.81 12.05 -28.54
CA VAL A 212 13.57 13.40 -29.08
C VAL A 212 14.74 13.85 -29.96
N LEU A 213 15.99 13.62 -29.53
CA LEU A 213 17.17 13.92 -30.34
C LEU A 213 17.18 13.16 -31.67
N SER A 214 16.64 11.94 -31.71
CA SER A 214 16.58 11.14 -32.94
C SER A 214 15.68 11.72 -34.03
N PHE A 215 14.77 12.64 -33.67
CA PHE A 215 13.94 13.35 -34.63
C PHE A 215 14.73 14.40 -35.43
N ASN A 216 15.96 14.72 -35.03
CA ASN A 216 16.83 15.71 -35.68
C ASN A 216 16.13 17.07 -35.87
N LEU A 217 15.29 17.45 -34.90
CA LEU A 217 14.58 18.73 -34.90
C LEU A 217 15.51 19.83 -34.40
N PRO A 218 15.57 21.00 -35.08
CA PRO A 218 16.27 22.16 -34.55
C PRO A 218 15.69 22.58 -33.20
N LEU A 219 16.54 23.07 -32.30
CA LEU A 219 16.15 23.53 -30.97
C LEU A 219 16.74 24.91 -30.70
N ASP A 220 15.87 25.93 -30.73
CA ASP A 220 16.24 27.31 -30.46
C ASP A 220 15.82 27.75 -29.05
N MET A 221 14.69 27.24 -28.53
CA MET A 221 14.24 27.53 -27.16
C MET A 221 13.54 26.32 -26.52
N ILE A 222 13.67 26.21 -25.19
CA ILE A 222 12.83 25.34 -24.35
C ILE A 222 11.97 26.24 -23.45
N CYS A 223 10.66 26.06 -23.54
CA CYS A 223 9.63 26.80 -22.83
C CYS A 223 8.94 25.86 -21.81
N PRO A 224 9.46 25.72 -20.58
CA PRO A 224 8.86 24.89 -19.56
C PRO A 224 7.61 25.55 -18.96
N ALA A 225 6.82 24.78 -18.20
CA ALA A 225 5.65 25.29 -17.47
C ALA A 225 6.02 26.00 -16.16
N HIS A 226 7.26 25.84 -15.67
CA HIS A 226 7.75 26.52 -14.46
C HIS A 226 9.05 27.26 -14.70
N GLY A 227 9.16 28.45 -14.12
CA GLY A 227 10.39 29.24 -14.07
C GLY A 227 10.75 29.89 -15.41
N VAL A 228 12.05 29.95 -15.67
CA VAL A 228 12.64 30.63 -16.83
C VAL A 228 12.48 29.83 -18.13
N ILE A 229 12.43 30.57 -19.22
CA ILE A 229 12.51 30.07 -20.59
C ILE A 229 13.99 29.98 -20.99
N TRP A 230 14.39 28.83 -21.51
CA TRP A 230 15.74 28.59 -22.00
C TRP A 230 15.86 29.07 -23.44
N ARG A 231 16.58 30.17 -23.67
CA ARG A 231 16.82 30.73 -25.02
C ARG A 231 18.28 30.85 -25.38
N ASP A 232 19.14 31.07 -24.39
CA ASP A 232 20.59 31.08 -24.60
C ASP A 232 21.14 29.72 -24.24
N ASN A 233 21.76 29.05 -25.21
CA ASN A 233 22.22 27.67 -25.10
C ASN A 233 21.20 26.73 -24.41
N PRO A 234 20.01 26.51 -24.99
CA PRO A 234 18.97 25.68 -24.36
C PRO A 234 19.39 24.22 -24.15
N ALA A 235 20.41 23.74 -24.88
CA ALA A 235 20.95 22.39 -24.68
C ALA A 235 21.57 22.20 -23.29
N GLN A 236 21.97 23.27 -22.59
CA GLN A 236 22.62 23.18 -21.28
C GLN A 236 21.80 22.39 -20.25
N ILE A 237 20.48 22.59 -20.21
CA ILE A 237 19.61 21.91 -19.24
C ILE A 237 19.36 20.46 -19.66
N VAL A 238 19.37 20.17 -20.96
CA VAL A 238 19.25 18.80 -21.50
C VAL A 238 20.48 17.98 -21.12
N GLU A 239 21.68 18.53 -21.32
CA GLU A 239 22.95 17.91 -20.92
C GLU A 239 22.99 17.69 -19.41
N GLN A 240 22.49 18.66 -18.64
CA GLN A 240 22.45 18.56 -17.19
C GLN A 240 21.48 17.47 -16.71
N TYR A 241 20.31 17.34 -17.32
CA TYR A 241 19.37 16.25 -17.04
C TYR A 241 19.95 14.88 -17.40
N LEU A 242 20.69 14.76 -18.51
CA LEU A 242 21.39 13.52 -18.84
C LEU A 242 22.44 13.16 -17.78
N ALA A 243 23.20 14.13 -17.29
CA ALA A 243 24.15 13.92 -16.21
C ALA A 243 23.47 13.54 -14.90
N TRP A 244 22.33 14.16 -14.57
CA TRP A 244 21.55 13.84 -13.37
C TRP A 244 20.87 12.47 -13.44
N ALA A 245 20.44 12.05 -14.62
CA ALA A 245 19.78 10.77 -14.85
C ALA A 245 20.73 9.57 -14.76
N ASP A 246 22.05 9.79 -14.89
CA ASP A 246 23.08 8.77 -14.86
C ASP A 246 23.55 8.47 -13.42
N ASP A 247 22.60 8.08 -12.56
CA ASP A 247 22.80 7.75 -11.14
C ASP A 247 23.73 8.74 -10.42
N TYR A 248 23.45 10.04 -10.64
CA TYR A 248 24.36 11.13 -10.32
C TYR A 248 24.85 11.13 -8.88
N GLN A 249 26.15 11.40 -8.74
CA GLN A 249 26.81 11.58 -7.46
C GLN A 249 28.13 12.34 -7.61
N GLU A 250 28.46 13.13 -6.60
CA GLU A 250 29.73 13.80 -6.40
C GLU A 250 30.55 13.07 -5.34
N ASN A 251 31.79 13.53 -5.11
CA ASN A 251 32.60 13.08 -3.98
C ASN A 251 32.10 13.72 -2.66
N GLN A 252 30.84 13.48 -2.32
CA GLN A 252 30.14 14.05 -1.17
C GLN A 252 29.52 12.94 -0.31
N ILE A 253 29.56 13.11 1.01
CA ILE A 253 28.82 12.30 1.99
C ILE A 253 27.87 13.20 2.78
N THR A 254 26.60 12.80 2.88
CA THR A 254 25.60 13.54 3.67
C THR A 254 25.25 12.77 4.94
N LEU A 255 25.44 13.41 6.09
CA LEU A 255 24.93 12.94 7.37
C LEU A 255 23.59 13.62 7.65
N VAL A 256 22.57 12.83 7.93
CA VAL A 256 21.23 13.32 8.24
C VAL A 256 20.78 12.66 9.54
N TYR A 257 20.35 13.44 10.52
CA TYR A 257 19.90 12.87 11.79
C TYR A 257 18.80 13.68 12.45
N ASP A 258 18.14 13.08 13.44
CA ASP A 258 17.34 13.78 14.44
C ASP A 258 17.81 13.36 15.85
N THR A 259 17.53 14.16 16.88
CA THR A 259 18.00 13.90 18.24
C THR A 259 17.14 14.56 19.32
N MET A 260 16.89 13.85 20.43
CA MET A 260 16.18 14.40 21.60
C MET A 260 17.11 15.15 22.56
N TRP A 261 18.30 14.58 22.82
CA TRP A 261 19.22 15.05 23.87
C TRP A 261 20.67 15.16 23.37
N ASN A 262 20.85 15.47 22.09
CA ASN A 262 22.14 15.68 21.41
C ASN A 262 23.12 14.49 21.40
N GLY A 263 22.78 13.32 21.95
CA GLY A 263 23.65 12.13 21.89
C GLY A 263 24.01 11.74 20.45
N THR A 264 23.00 11.61 19.60
CA THR A 264 23.18 11.29 18.16
C THR A 264 23.87 12.43 17.40
N ARG A 265 23.63 13.70 17.77
CA ARG A 265 24.37 14.85 17.21
C ARG A 265 25.88 14.73 17.47
N HIS A 266 26.29 14.45 18.70
CA HIS A 266 27.72 14.33 19.02
C HIS A 266 28.38 13.17 18.25
N MET A 267 27.65 12.07 18.02
CA MET A 267 28.12 10.98 17.16
C MET A 267 28.31 11.48 15.72
N ALA A 268 27.33 12.19 15.13
CA ALA A 268 27.42 12.73 13.78
C ALA A 268 28.64 13.66 13.60
N GLU A 269 28.89 14.53 14.58
CA GLU A 269 30.06 15.43 14.59
C GLU A 269 31.37 14.64 14.69
N ALA A 270 31.43 13.57 15.48
CA ALA A 270 32.59 12.70 15.60
C ALA A 270 32.87 11.89 14.33
N ILE A 271 31.82 11.30 13.72
CA ILE A 271 31.91 10.61 12.43
C ILE A 271 32.43 11.56 11.36
N THR A 272 31.93 12.80 11.31
CA THR A 272 32.39 13.83 10.37
C THR A 272 33.88 14.13 10.52
N ARG A 273 34.39 14.24 11.76
CA ARG A 273 35.83 14.40 12.01
C ARG A 273 36.62 13.20 11.46
N GLY A 274 36.12 11.99 11.67
CA GLY A 274 36.71 10.77 11.13
C GLY A 274 36.81 10.75 9.62
N ILE A 275 35.69 11.06 8.93
CA ILE A 275 35.62 11.10 7.46
C ILE A 275 36.65 12.09 6.92
N ARG A 276 36.64 13.33 7.41
CA ARG A 276 37.54 14.40 6.94
C ARG A 276 39.01 14.12 7.23
N ALA A 277 39.31 13.49 8.37
CA ALA A 277 40.68 13.13 8.73
C ALA A 277 41.24 12.01 7.84
N ALA A 278 40.39 11.05 7.47
CA ALA A 278 40.78 10.02 6.53
C ALA A 278 40.90 10.59 5.11
N ASP A 279 39.86 11.24 4.61
CA ASP A 279 39.81 11.74 3.24
C ASP A 279 39.37 13.22 3.19
N PRO A 280 40.33 14.17 3.09
CA PRO A 280 40.02 15.60 3.05
C PRO A 280 39.39 16.04 1.72
N THR A 281 39.32 15.16 0.70
CA THR A 281 38.72 15.48 -0.60
C THR A 281 37.21 15.26 -0.62
N VAL A 282 36.66 14.56 0.38
CA VAL A 282 35.23 14.31 0.50
C VAL A 282 34.54 15.54 1.08
N GLU A 283 33.58 16.10 0.33
CA GLU A 283 32.68 17.12 0.86
C GLU A 283 31.73 16.46 1.87
N VAL A 284 31.58 17.05 3.07
CA VAL A 284 30.68 16.51 4.09
C VAL A 284 29.60 17.53 4.43
N LYS A 285 28.35 17.14 4.20
CA LYS A 285 27.15 17.89 4.63
C LYS A 285 26.52 17.21 5.83
N MET A 286 26.02 18.00 6.79
CA MET A 286 25.41 17.47 8.00
C MET A 286 24.15 18.26 8.34
N PHE A 287 23.05 17.54 8.53
CA PHE A 287 21.72 18.12 8.78
C PHE A 287 21.05 17.50 10.00
N ASN A 288 20.45 18.37 10.81
CA ASN A 288 19.45 17.98 11.79
C ASN A 288 18.07 18.17 11.14
N LEU A 289 17.33 17.07 10.91
CA LEU A 289 16.05 17.08 10.21
C LEU A 289 15.01 17.99 10.88
N ALA A 290 15.01 18.07 12.22
CA ALA A 290 14.08 18.92 12.95
C ALA A 290 14.28 20.42 12.71
N LEU A 291 15.41 20.82 12.11
CA LEU A 291 15.83 22.21 11.93
C LEU A 291 16.20 22.55 10.48
N SER A 292 16.02 21.61 9.55
CA SER A 292 16.47 21.73 8.17
C SER A 292 15.30 21.54 7.22
N ASP A 293 15.36 22.21 6.07
CA ASP A 293 14.43 21.95 4.99
C ASP A 293 14.67 20.56 4.39
N LYS A 294 13.62 19.74 4.34
CA LYS A 294 13.67 18.36 3.87
C LYS A 294 14.14 18.26 2.42
N ASN A 295 13.69 19.16 1.55
CA ASN A 295 14.01 19.10 0.12
C ASN A 295 15.45 19.53 -0.15
N ASP A 296 15.99 20.46 0.63
CA ASP A 296 17.41 20.80 0.60
C ASP A 296 18.27 19.61 1.07
N VAL A 297 17.84 18.88 2.11
CA VAL A 297 18.50 17.66 2.57
C VAL A 297 18.50 16.59 1.46
N LEU A 298 17.35 16.31 0.86
CA LEU A 298 17.22 15.33 -0.23
C LEU A 298 18.05 15.72 -1.46
N THR A 299 18.17 17.01 -1.75
CA THR A 299 19.08 17.51 -2.79
C THR A 299 20.54 17.18 -2.46
N GLN A 300 20.96 17.32 -1.20
CA GLN A 300 22.31 16.88 -0.81
C GLN A 300 22.48 15.36 -0.84
N VAL A 301 21.44 14.58 -0.51
CA VAL A 301 21.43 13.12 -0.67
C VAL A 301 21.61 12.74 -2.14
N PHE A 302 20.89 13.40 -3.06
CA PHE A 302 21.03 13.21 -4.50
C PHE A 302 22.46 13.42 -4.98
N LYS A 303 23.13 14.49 -4.52
CA LYS A 303 24.54 14.78 -4.85
C LYS A 303 25.53 13.80 -4.22
N SER A 304 25.17 13.05 -3.19
CA SER A 304 26.14 12.27 -2.41
C SER A 304 26.38 10.88 -2.96
N LYS A 305 27.61 10.39 -2.86
CA LYS A 305 27.97 8.98 -3.12
C LYS A 305 27.53 8.05 -1.98
N GLY A 306 27.31 8.61 -0.79
CA GLY A 306 26.79 7.85 0.34
C GLY A 306 26.20 8.73 1.43
N VAL A 307 25.37 8.13 2.26
CA VAL A 307 24.63 8.82 3.33
C VAL A 307 24.80 8.12 4.67
N LEU A 308 24.75 8.87 5.77
CA LEU A 308 24.61 8.29 7.10
C LEU A 308 23.36 8.83 7.76
N ILE A 309 22.48 7.93 8.19
CA ILE A 309 21.18 8.28 8.76
C ILE A 309 21.17 7.99 10.26
N GLY A 310 20.88 9.03 11.06
CA GLY A 310 21.00 9.02 12.50
C GLY A 310 19.68 9.18 13.25
N SER A 311 19.40 8.31 14.21
CA SER A 311 18.31 8.54 15.18
C SER A 311 18.63 7.91 16.53
N PRO A 312 18.24 8.55 17.65
CA PRO A 312 18.11 7.81 18.88
C PRO A 312 16.95 6.80 18.84
N THR A 313 16.94 5.85 19.77
CA THR A 313 15.74 5.05 20.03
C THR A 313 14.72 5.84 20.84
N VAL A 314 13.47 5.88 20.36
CA VAL A 314 12.28 6.38 21.07
C VAL A 314 11.15 5.36 20.94
N ASN A 315 10.52 4.95 22.05
CA ASN A 315 9.40 3.99 22.04
C ASN A 315 9.68 2.72 21.19
N ASN A 316 10.90 2.18 21.30
CA ASN A 316 11.43 1.06 20.52
C ASN A 316 11.59 1.31 19.01
N GLY A 317 11.36 2.52 18.50
CA GLY A 317 11.54 2.92 17.10
C GLY A 317 12.53 4.07 16.92
N MET A 318 12.62 4.59 15.70
CA MET A 318 13.35 5.81 15.36
C MET A 318 12.47 7.05 15.53
N LEU A 319 13.05 8.25 15.52
CA LEU A 319 12.29 9.49 15.54
C LEU A 319 11.42 9.63 14.27
N PRO A 320 10.19 10.16 14.38
CA PRO A 320 9.24 10.20 13.26
C PRO A 320 9.76 10.89 12.00
N GLN A 321 10.53 11.97 12.12
CA GLN A 321 11.08 12.69 10.97
C GLN A 321 12.09 11.85 10.18
N VAL A 322 12.87 11.03 10.87
CA VAL A 322 13.79 10.08 10.22
C VAL A 322 13.00 9.00 9.51
N ALA A 323 11.91 8.50 10.12
CA ALA A 323 11.04 7.53 9.48
C ALA A 323 10.35 8.09 8.22
N ALA A 324 9.89 9.34 8.26
CA ALA A 324 9.28 10.04 7.13
C ALA A 324 10.28 10.26 5.99
N LEU A 325 11.50 10.72 6.29
CA LEU A 325 12.55 10.86 5.29
C LEU A 325 12.89 9.52 4.62
N LEU A 326 13.02 8.44 5.39
CA LEU A 326 13.32 7.11 4.83
C LEU A 326 12.22 6.61 3.90
N GLU A 327 10.96 6.89 4.23
CA GLU A 327 9.82 6.56 3.38
C GLU A 327 9.87 7.33 2.05
N GLU A 328 10.21 8.61 2.08
CA GLU A 328 10.37 9.42 0.87
C GLU A 328 11.59 8.99 0.04
N MET A 329 12.73 8.71 0.68
CA MET A 329 13.92 8.19 0.00
C MET A 329 13.64 6.86 -0.72
N ARG A 330 12.80 6.00 -0.13
CA ARG A 330 12.33 4.76 -0.78
C ARG A 330 11.51 5.08 -2.03
N GLY A 331 10.62 6.06 -1.96
CA GLY A 331 9.83 6.54 -3.11
C GLY A 331 10.68 7.16 -4.22
N LEU A 332 11.71 7.93 -3.85
CA LEU A 332 12.63 8.60 -4.77
C LEU A 332 13.63 7.64 -5.45
N ARG A 333 13.85 6.45 -4.89
CA ARG A 333 14.64 5.37 -5.50
C ARG A 333 16.06 5.78 -5.90
N PHE A 334 16.81 6.39 -4.98
CA PHE A 334 18.23 6.70 -5.20
C PHE A 334 19.02 5.44 -5.61
N ARG A 335 19.94 5.58 -6.57
CA ARG A 335 20.72 4.47 -7.15
C ARG A 335 22.21 4.69 -6.99
N GLY A 336 22.97 3.60 -6.87
CA GLY A 336 24.43 3.62 -6.81
C GLY A 336 25.03 4.18 -5.51
N LYS A 337 24.22 4.44 -4.48
CA LYS A 337 24.65 5.12 -3.25
C LYS A 337 24.87 4.14 -2.09
N TYR A 338 25.90 4.41 -1.30
CA TYR A 338 26.13 3.72 -0.02
C TYR A 338 25.29 4.33 1.11
N ALA A 339 25.02 3.55 2.14
CA ALA A 339 24.44 4.10 3.37
C ALA A 339 24.97 3.42 4.64
N SER A 340 24.83 4.07 5.79
CA SER A 340 25.06 3.43 7.08
C SER A 340 24.25 4.08 8.20
N PRO A 341 23.59 3.30 9.08
CA PRO A 341 22.79 3.85 10.17
C PRO A 341 23.66 4.16 11.41
N PHE A 342 23.27 5.16 12.20
CA PHE A 342 23.91 5.43 13.49
C PHE A 342 22.94 5.97 14.54
N GLY A 343 23.29 5.92 15.82
CA GLY A 343 22.39 6.45 16.84
C GLY A 343 22.73 6.14 18.29
N SER A 344 22.20 6.98 19.19
CA SER A 344 22.30 6.78 20.63
C SER A 344 21.06 6.07 21.20
N HIS A 345 21.17 5.29 22.26
CA HIS A 345 20.00 4.63 22.89
C HIS A 345 20.13 4.58 24.40
N GLY A 346 19.00 4.50 25.11
CA GLY A 346 19.00 4.42 26.58
C GLY A 346 19.28 3.01 27.11
N TRP A 347 18.61 2.00 26.57
CA TRP A 347 18.69 0.62 27.07
C TRP A 347 18.76 -0.41 25.95
N ASN A 348 17.63 -0.78 25.34
CA ASN A 348 17.55 -1.92 24.40
C ASN A 348 17.87 -1.54 22.94
N GLY A 349 17.88 -0.25 22.59
CA GLY A 349 18.21 0.18 21.23
C GLY A 349 17.12 -0.15 20.19
N GLY A 350 17.53 -0.64 19.01
CA GLY A 350 16.63 -1.07 17.92
C GLY A 350 16.38 -0.05 16.81
N ALA A 351 16.55 1.25 17.03
CA ALA A 351 16.34 2.26 15.98
C ALA A 351 17.37 2.14 14.85
N VAL A 352 18.64 1.97 15.20
CA VAL A 352 19.75 1.89 14.23
C VAL A 352 19.59 0.69 13.29
N ASP A 353 19.17 -0.46 13.81
CA ASP A 353 18.96 -1.66 12.99
C ASP A 353 17.80 -1.45 12.01
N ARG A 354 16.67 -0.89 12.49
CA ARG A 354 15.51 -0.56 11.65
C ARG A 354 15.80 0.49 10.58
N ILE A 355 16.70 1.44 10.87
CA ILE A 355 17.17 2.40 9.86
C ILE A 355 17.96 1.66 8.78
N GLY A 356 18.84 0.73 9.19
CA GLY A 356 19.57 -0.13 8.24
C GLY A 356 18.65 -0.90 7.31
N GLU A 357 17.66 -1.60 7.87
CA GLU A 357 16.64 -2.36 7.10
C GLU A 357 15.90 -1.46 6.10
N ARG A 358 15.44 -0.28 6.52
CA ARG A 358 14.72 0.66 5.64
C ARG A 358 15.61 1.27 4.55
N LEU A 359 16.89 1.45 4.82
CA LEU A 359 17.85 1.91 3.79
C LEU A 359 18.10 0.82 2.75
N GLU A 360 18.16 -0.45 3.14
CA GLU A 360 18.23 -1.58 2.21
C GLU A 360 16.97 -1.66 1.34
N GLU A 361 15.78 -1.53 1.95
CA GLU A 361 14.50 -1.46 1.22
C GLU A 361 14.44 -0.28 0.24
N ALA A 362 15.07 0.84 0.58
CA ALA A 362 15.17 2.01 -0.29
C ALA A 362 16.23 1.88 -1.42
N GLY A 363 16.99 0.77 -1.45
CA GLY A 363 17.94 0.45 -2.52
C GLY A 363 19.38 0.93 -2.30
N PHE A 364 19.76 1.29 -1.07
CA PHE A 364 21.13 1.68 -0.74
C PHE A 364 22.03 0.46 -0.49
N ASN A 365 23.33 0.62 -0.75
CA ASN A 365 24.35 -0.34 -0.34
C ASN A 365 24.71 -0.10 1.14
N VAL A 366 24.08 -0.85 2.06
CA VAL A 366 24.15 -0.56 3.50
C VAL A 366 25.37 -1.21 4.17
N ALA A 367 26.21 -0.38 4.78
CA ALA A 367 27.32 -0.80 5.64
C ALA A 367 26.90 -0.86 7.11
N SER A 368 27.63 -1.65 7.92
CA SER A 368 27.35 -1.82 9.35
C SER A 368 27.27 -0.48 10.09
N GLY A 369 26.23 -0.32 10.92
CA GLY A 369 26.01 0.90 11.69
C GLY A 369 26.79 0.99 13.00
N ILE A 370 26.73 2.15 13.65
CA ILE A 370 27.34 2.40 14.96
C ILE A 370 26.31 2.87 16.00
N LYS A 371 26.38 2.29 17.21
CA LYS A 371 25.47 2.56 18.33
C LYS A 371 26.26 3.08 19.52
N ALA A 372 25.71 4.05 20.25
CA ALA A 372 26.24 4.48 21.54
C ALA A 372 25.16 4.44 22.63
N LEU A 373 25.54 4.07 23.86
CA LEU A 373 24.63 4.07 25.00
C LEU A 373 24.59 5.48 25.63
N TRP A 374 23.38 5.99 25.90
CA TRP A 374 23.11 7.30 26.47
C TRP A 374 23.83 8.44 25.73
N LYS A 375 24.39 9.39 26.48
CA LYS A 375 25.30 10.41 25.97
C LYS A 375 26.65 9.74 25.69
N PRO A 376 27.20 9.81 24.47
CA PRO A 376 28.49 9.22 24.15
C PRO A 376 29.61 9.69 25.09
N THR A 377 30.39 8.75 25.60
CA THR A 377 31.64 8.99 26.34
C THR A 377 32.76 9.41 25.38
N GLU A 378 33.91 9.82 25.91
CA GLU A 378 35.09 10.10 25.08
C GLU A 378 35.50 8.88 24.24
N ASP A 379 35.48 7.68 24.81
CA ASP A 379 35.75 6.43 24.10
C ASP A 379 34.73 6.18 22.98
N ALA A 380 33.43 6.32 23.27
CA ALA A 380 32.39 6.13 22.25
C ALA A 380 32.49 7.17 21.12
N LEU A 381 32.96 8.39 21.41
CA LEU A 381 33.24 9.40 20.41
C LEU A 381 34.51 9.07 19.60
N ALA A 382 35.53 8.47 20.22
CA ALA A 382 36.70 7.97 19.52
C ALA A 382 36.33 6.84 18.56
N ASP A 383 35.43 5.93 18.96
CA ASP A 383 34.87 4.89 18.11
C ASP A 383 34.10 5.49 16.93
N CYS A 384 33.33 6.57 17.15
CA CYS A 384 32.67 7.30 16.07
C CYS A 384 33.66 7.94 15.08
N VAL A 385 34.80 8.46 15.56
CA VAL A 385 35.87 8.97 14.69
C VAL A 385 36.47 7.83 13.87
N ALA A 386 36.82 6.71 14.50
CA ALA A 386 37.36 5.54 13.81
C ALA A 386 36.37 4.98 12.77
N PHE A 387 35.08 4.95 13.13
CA PHE A 387 34.00 4.59 12.22
C PHE A 387 33.94 5.50 11.00
N GLY A 388 34.01 6.82 11.18
CA GLY A 388 34.05 7.77 10.08
C GLY A 388 35.27 7.59 9.17
N GLN A 389 36.44 7.28 9.75
CA GLN A 389 37.65 6.99 8.96
C GLN A 389 37.48 5.74 8.10
N ARG A 390 36.88 4.69 8.68
CA ARG A 390 36.58 3.44 7.97
C ARG A 390 35.60 3.66 6.82
N ILE A 391 34.48 4.36 7.07
CA ILE A 391 33.49 4.68 6.03
C ILE A 391 34.13 5.46 4.88
N ALA A 392 34.96 6.47 5.19
CA ALA A 392 35.67 7.22 4.15
C ALA A 392 36.60 6.31 3.32
N GLN A 393 37.30 5.37 3.96
CA GLN A 393 38.17 4.41 3.28
C GLN A 393 37.39 3.41 2.42
N GLU A 394 36.30 2.85 2.94
CA GLU A 394 35.44 1.90 2.23
C GLU A 394 34.80 2.56 0.99
N TRP A 395 34.39 3.83 1.08
CA TRP A 395 33.67 4.53 0.01
C TRP A 395 34.58 5.38 -0.90
N ARG A 396 35.90 5.16 -0.87
CA ARG A 396 36.90 5.95 -1.63
C ARG A 396 36.87 5.76 -3.15
N GLY A 397 36.21 4.72 -3.67
CA GLY A 397 36.33 4.40 -5.10
C GLY A 397 35.26 3.50 -5.70
N GLY A 398 34.03 3.50 -5.18
CA GLY A 398 32.97 2.61 -5.70
C GLY A 398 33.30 1.11 -5.52
N ALA A 399 34.22 0.77 -4.61
CA ALA A 399 34.56 -0.61 -4.30
C ALA A 399 33.48 -1.24 -3.41
N GLU A 400 33.16 -2.51 -3.65
CA GLU A 400 32.26 -3.27 -2.78
C GLU A 400 32.82 -3.33 -1.34
N PRO A 401 31.97 -3.19 -0.31
CA PRO A 401 32.41 -3.21 1.08
C PRO A 401 33.01 -4.58 1.44
N ALA A 402 34.23 -4.56 1.97
CA ALA A 402 34.84 -5.72 2.61
C ALA A 402 34.17 -5.94 3.97
N ASN A 403 33.02 -6.60 3.98
CA ASN A 403 32.44 -7.44 5.05
C ASN A 403 30.95 -7.67 4.75
N VAL A 404 30.68 -8.48 3.72
CA VAL A 404 29.42 -9.21 3.63
C VAL A 404 29.43 -10.25 4.76
N ILE A 405 28.36 -10.30 5.55
CA ILE A 405 28.18 -11.33 6.59
C ILE A 405 28.30 -12.70 5.91
N GLU A 406 29.40 -13.41 6.18
CA GLU A 406 29.66 -14.74 5.62
C GLU A 406 28.59 -15.73 6.06
N ARG A 407 27.80 -16.22 5.09
CA ARG A 407 27.14 -17.51 5.17
C ARG A 407 28.18 -18.59 4.91
N THR A 408 28.37 -19.49 5.86
CA THR A 408 29.21 -20.68 5.72
C THR A 408 28.74 -21.54 4.53
N ALA A 409 29.63 -21.69 3.55
CA ALA A 409 29.44 -22.52 2.37
C ALA A 409 29.77 -24.00 2.66
N ALA A 410 28.88 -24.91 2.23
CA ALA A 410 29.20 -26.32 2.06
C ALA A 410 29.39 -26.62 0.56
N ALA A 411 30.66 -26.81 0.19
CA ALA A 411 31.24 -27.58 -0.92
C ALA A 411 30.69 -27.42 -2.37
N THR A 412 31.45 -26.69 -3.18
CA THR A 412 31.44 -26.67 -4.66
C THR A 412 32.13 -27.88 -5.31
N GLN A 413 31.62 -28.33 -6.46
CA GLN A 413 32.39 -28.98 -7.54
C GLN A 413 32.37 -28.10 -8.81
N PRO A 414 33.44 -28.11 -9.65
CA PRO A 414 33.67 -27.07 -10.65
C PRO A 414 33.09 -27.38 -12.04
N ALA A 415 32.67 -26.33 -12.74
CA ALA A 415 32.20 -26.35 -14.13
C ALA A 415 33.35 -26.40 -15.16
N PRO A 416 33.14 -26.99 -16.36
CA PRO A 416 34.09 -26.87 -17.47
C PRO A 416 33.73 -25.72 -18.44
N ALA A 417 34.76 -25.35 -19.22
CA ALA A 417 34.95 -24.08 -19.90
C ALA A 417 34.06 -23.80 -21.14
N ARG A 418 33.93 -22.50 -21.41
CA ARG A 418 33.27 -21.87 -22.57
C ARG A 418 34.21 -21.83 -23.79
N PRO A 419 33.76 -22.09 -25.03
CA PRO A 419 34.51 -21.73 -26.23
C PRO A 419 34.02 -20.42 -26.88
N ALA A 420 34.95 -19.79 -27.60
CA ALA A 420 34.93 -18.44 -28.18
C ALA A 420 34.12 -18.32 -29.50
N PRO A 421 33.85 -17.08 -30.00
CA PRO A 421 32.81 -16.81 -31.01
C PRO A 421 33.36 -16.71 -32.45
N LYS A 422 32.50 -16.97 -33.46
CA LYS A 422 32.67 -16.55 -34.87
C LYS A 422 31.39 -16.77 -35.72
N PRO A 423 31.24 -16.17 -36.92
CA PRO A 423 30.58 -14.89 -37.15
C PRO A 423 29.30 -14.96 -38.03
N ALA A 424 28.65 -13.81 -38.21
CA ALA A 424 27.32 -13.60 -38.79
C ALA A 424 27.11 -14.05 -40.26
N ALA A 425 25.87 -14.49 -40.57
CA ALA A 425 25.10 -14.06 -41.77
C ALA A 425 23.64 -14.57 -41.80
N ALA A 426 22.77 -13.66 -42.28
CA ALA A 426 21.55 -13.84 -43.06
C ALA A 426 20.20 -14.22 -42.41
N ALA A 427 19.18 -13.48 -42.86
CA ALA A 427 17.81 -13.40 -42.40
C ALA A 427 16.94 -14.61 -42.79
N VAL A 428 16.08 -15.07 -41.86
CA VAL A 428 14.86 -15.85 -42.16
C VAL A 428 13.79 -15.54 -41.10
N ARG A 429 12.58 -15.22 -41.56
CA ARG A 429 11.34 -15.15 -40.74
C ARG A 429 11.02 -16.54 -40.17
N ASN A 430 10.86 -16.68 -38.85
CA ASN A 430 9.85 -17.55 -38.22
C ASN A 430 9.90 -17.56 -36.68
N THR A 431 8.70 -17.44 -36.08
CA THR A 431 8.19 -18.06 -34.83
C THR A 431 9.10 -18.12 -33.58
N LEU A 432 8.70 -17.43 -32.51
CA LEU A 432 9.29 -17.55 -31.16
C LEU A 432 9.05 -18.95 -30.55
N PRO A 433 10.02 -19.53 -29.80
CA PRO A 433 9.91 -20.86 -29.20
C PRO A 433 9.13 -20.90 -27.88
N GLN A 434 8.70 -22.11 -27.54
CA GLN A 434 7.65 -22.49 -26.59
C GLN A 434 8.06 -22.58 -25.10
N SER A 435 8.93 -21.71 -24.57
CA SER A 435 9.47 -21.89 -23.19
C SER A 435 9.49 -20.65 -22.28
N ALA A 436 8.63 -19.64 -22.50
CA ALA A 436 8.47 -18.52 -21.57
C ALA A 436 7.12 -18.60 -20.83
N SER A 437 7.04 -19.44 -19.78
CA SER A 437 5.85 -19.53 -18.94
C SER A 437 5.71 -18.26 -18.10
N ALA A 438 4.56 -17.59 -18.19
CA ALA A 438 4.17 -16.54 -17.24
C ALA A 438 4.12 -17.10 -15.82
N MET A 439 4.21 -16.27 -14.79
CA MET A 439 4.33 -16.71 -13.39
C MET A 439 3.46 -15.86 -12.48
N ARG A 440 2.72 -16.49 -11.58
CA ARG A 440 1.74 -15.86 -10.68
C ARG A 440 2.28 -15.81 -9.26
N CYS A 441 2.19 -14.67 -8.60
CA CYS A 441 2.47 -14.55 -7.18
C CYS A 441 1.37 -15.22 -6.36
N ARG A 442 1.73 -16.16 -5.50
CA ARG A 442 0.81 -16.89 -4.62
C ARG A 442 0.22 -16.04 -3.50
N VAL A 443 0.80 -14.86 -3.22
CA VAL A 443 0.37 -13.98 -2.13
C VAL A 443 -0.61 -12.92 -2.63
N CYS A 444 -0.23 -12.18 -3.67
CA CYS A 444 -0.98 -11.03 -4.20
C CYS A 444 -1.83 -11.40 -5.44
N GLY A 445 -1.54 -12.52 -6.10
CA GLY A 445 -2.18 -12.91 -7.38
C GLY A 445 -1.62 -12.22 -8.63
N TRP A 446 -0.72 -11.25 -8.47
CA TRP A 446 -0.09 -10.53 -9.59
C TRP A 446 0.71 -11.48 -10.49
N THR A 447 0.60 -11.29 -11.80
CA THR A 447 1.21 -12.19 -12.81
C THR A 447 2.33 -11.50 -13.57
N TYR A 448 3.50 -12.10 -13.55
CA TYR A 448 4.62 -11.80 -14.43
C TYR A 448 4.43 -12.49 -15.78
N ASP A 449 4.16 -11.73 -16.85
CA ASP A 449 4.18 -12.24 -18.22
C ASP A 449 5.53 -11.91 -18.87
N PRO A 450 6.38 -12.90 -19.21
CA PRO A 450 7.64 -12.69 -19.91
C PRO A 450 7.49 -11.85 -21.17
N ALA A 451 6.37 -11.93 -21.90
CA ALA A 451 6.14 -11.13 -23.10
C ALA A 451 6.00 -9.63 -22.79
N GLN A 452 5.61 -9.29 -21.55
CA GLN A 452 5.46 -7.91 -21.07
C GLN A 452 6.66 -7.47 -20.22
N GLY A 453 7.37 -8.43 -19.60
CA GLY A 453 8.40 -8.17 -18.60
C GLY A 453 7.80 -7.57 -17.33
N SER A 454 8.59 -6.79 -16.61
CA SER A 454 8.15 -5.96 -15.48
C SER A 454 8.91 -4.63 -15.57
N PRO A 455 8.46 -3.72 -16.46
CA PRO A 455 9.18 -2.48 -16.74
C PRO A 455 9.38 -1.62 -15.49
N ALA A 456 8.41 -1.65 -14.56
CA ALA A 456 8.48 -0.98 -13.27
C ALA A 456 9.63 -1.45 -12.36
N GLN A 457 10.19 -2.63 -12.63
CA GLN A 457 11.34 -3.23 -11.95
C GLN A 457 12.53 -3.46 -12.90
N GLY A 458 12.56 -2.77 -14.04
CA GLY A 458 13.69 -2.83 -14.98
C GLY A 458 13.79 -4.14 -15.77
N ILE A 459 12.73 -4.95 -15.78
CA ILE A 459 12.71 -6.21 -16.51
C ILE A 459 12.10 -5.99 -17.89
N ALA A 460 12.91 -6.15 -18.92
CA ALA A 460 12.49 -5.99 -20.30
C ALA A 460 11.42 -7.01 -20.73
N ALA A 461 10.53 -6.58 -21.62
CA ALA A 461 9.65 -7.47 -22.36
C ALA A 461 10.48 -8.52 -23.13
N GLY A 462 10.03 -9.77 -23.06
CA GLY A 462 10.75 -10.95 -23.54
C GLY A 462 11.60 -11.67 -22.48
N THR A 463 11.83 -11.08 -21.29
CA THR A 463 12.67 -11.71 -20.25
C THR A 463 11.96 -12.94 -19.66
N PRO A 464 12.48 -14.17 -19.83
CA PRO A 464 11.86 -15.35 -19.22
C PRO A 464 12.05 -15.37 -17.70
N TRP A 465 11.17 -16.07 -16.98
CA TRP A 465 11.18 -16.10 -15.50
C TRP A 465 12.52 -16.55 -14.90
N SER A 466 13.19 -17.50 -15.57
CA SER A 466 14.51 -17.99 -15.17
C SER A 466 15.56 -16.89 -15.13
N ASP A 467 15.39 -15.85 -15.95
CA ASP A 467 16.37 -14.80 -16.18
C ASP A 467 16.03 -13.52 -15.38
N LEU A 468 14.95 -13.56 -14.58
CA LEU A 468 14.69 -12.53 -13.59
C LEU A 468 15.76 -12.54 -12.49
N PRO A 469 16.26 -11.38 -12.04
CA PRO A 469 17.17 -11.30 -10.91
C PRO A 469 16.49 -11.76 -9.61
N ASP A 470 17.24 -12.31 -8.66
CA ASP A 470 16.69 -12.79 -7.37
C ASP A 470 16.06 -11.66 -6.52
N THR A 471 16.40 -10.41 -6.85
CA THR A 471 15.84 -9.18 -6.26
C THR A 471 14.46 -8.78 -6.80
N PHE A 472 13.92 -9.51 -7.79
CA PHE A 472 12.57 -9.25 -8.31
C PHE A 472 11.49 -9.50 -7.23
N LEU A 473 10.60 -8.52 -7.05
CA LEU A 473 9.51 -8.53 -6.06
C LEU A 473 8.13 -8.53 -6.76
N CYS A 474 7.07 -9.07 -6.12
CA CYS A 474 5.70 -8.78 -6.58
C CYS A 474 5.45 -7.26 -6.50
N PRO A 475 5.04 -6.57 -7.58
CA PRO A 475 4.71 -5.14 -7.52
C PRO A 475 3.58 -4.78 -6.54
N GLU A 476 2.71 -5.75 -6.22
CA GLU A 476 1.55 -5.53 -5.35
C GLU A 476 1.86 -5.79 -3.86
N CYS A 477 2.67 -6.81 -3.54
CA CYS A 477 2.93 -7.18 -2.13
C CYS A 477 4.40 -7.16 -1.73
N PHE A 478 5.30 -6.78 -2.64
CA PHE A 478 6.73 -6.58 -2.41
C PHE A 478 7.50 -7.80 -1.88
N LEU A 479 6.96 -9.00 -2.06
CA LEU A 479 7.62 -10.25 -1.70
C LEU A 479 8.40 -10.83 -2.88
N GLY A 480 9.56 -11.42 -2.60
CA GLY A 480 10.50 -11.90 -3.62
C GLY A 480 10.05 -13.15 -4.39
N LYS A 481 10.85 -13.55 -5.38
CA LYS A 481 10.55 -14.66 -6.33
C LYS A 481 10.09 -15.98 -5.70
N SER A 482 10.41 -16.25 -4.43
CA SER A 482 10.01 -17.47 -3.71
C SER A 482 8.49 -17.66 -3.60
N VAL A 483 7.71 -16.58 -3.73
CA VAL A 483 6.25 -16.65 -3.66
C VAL A 483 5.57 -16.89 -5.01
N PHE A 484 6.30 -17.05 -6.13
CA PHE A 484 5.72 -17.18 -7.48
C PHE A 484 5.66 -18.63 -8.00
N GLU A 485 4.65 -18.93 -8.82
CA GLU A 485 4.40 -20.25 -9.46
C GLU A 485 4.11 -20.11 -10.97
N PRO A 486 4.42 -21.10 -11.83
CA PRO A 486 4.14 -21.01 -13.27
C PRO A 486 2.65 -20.91 -13.62
N LEU A 487 2.33 -20.00 -14.52
CA LEU A 487 1.01 -19.73 -15.10
C LEU A 487 0.88 -20.51 -16.42
N HIS A 488 0.04 -21.55 -16.44
CA HIS A 488 -0.26 -22.30 -17.67
C HIS A 488 -1.17 -21.48 -18.60
N ARG A 489 -0.73 -21.17 -19.83
CA ARG A 489 -1.53 -20.45 -20.85
C ARG A 489 -2.52 -21.39 -21.54
N MET A 490 -3.81 -21.02 -21.58
CA MET A 490 -4.80 -21.49 -22.57
C MET A 490 -4.64 -20.69 -23.89
N PRO A 491 -5.07 -21.20 -25.07
CA PRO A 491 -4.81 -20.57 -26.36
C PRO A 491 -5.70 -19.35 -26.67
N ASN A 492 -5.11 -18.35 -27.33
CA ASN A 492 -5.71 -17.08 -27.76
C ASN A 492 -6.86 -17.24 -28.78
N GLY A 493 -7.94 -16.47 -28.60
CA GLY A 493 -8.96 -16.20 -29.61
C GLY A 493 -8.90 -14.74 -30.08
N ALA A 494 -8.59 -14.52 -31.36
CA ALA A 494 -8.62 -13.23 -32.03
C ALA A 494 -10.04 -12.85 -32.49
N GLY A 495 -10.38 -11.57 -32.34
CA GLY A 495 -11.34 -10.80 -33.15
C GLY A 495 -12.80 -11.29 -33.23
N ALA A 496 -13.73 -10.57 -32.57
CA ALA A 496 -15.08 -10.40 -33.09
C ALA A 496 -15.76 -9.14 -32.54
N THR A 497 -16.11 -8.27 -33.47
CA THR A 497 -17.27 -7.38 -33.55
C THR A 497 -18.41 -7.55 -32.54
N THR A 498 -19.02 -6.41 -32.21
CA THR A 498 -20.37 -6.24 -31.66
C THR A 498 -21.39 -7.27 -32.19
N ALA A 499 -21.78 -8.22 -31.33
CA ALA A 499 -22.99 -9.03 -31.49
C ALA A 499 -23.43 -9.55 -30.11
N ALA A 500 -24.73 -9.55 -29.86
CA ALA A 500 -25.38 -9.79 -28.57
C ALA A 500 -24.89 -11.05 -27.82
N ALA A 501 -24.57 -10.88 -26.52
CA ALA A 501 -24.12 -11.94 -25.63
C ALA A 501 -25.20 -13.02 -25.41
N ALA A 502 -24.90 -14.25 -25.82
CA ALA A 502 -25.57 -15.43 -25.30
C ALA A 502 -25.17 -15.61 -23.82
N HIS A 503 -26.14 -15.52 -22.90
CA HIS A 503 -25.93 -15.54 -21.45
C HIS A 503 -25.33 -16.86 -20.93
N SER A 504 -24.05 -16.86 -20.54
CA SER A 504 -23.53 -17.84 -19.59
C SER A 504 -24.03 -17.46 -18.18
N ALA A 505 -24.55 -18.43 -17.43
CA ALA A 505 -25.03 -18.20 -16.06
C ALA A 505 -23.90 -17.62 -15.16
N PRO A 506 -24.21 -16.75 -14.19
CA PRO A 506 -23.22 -16.11 -13.33
C PRO A 506 -22.63 -17.07 -12.29
N VAL A 507 -21.46 -16.72 -11.73
CA VAL A 507 -21.07 -17.19 -10.40
C VAL A 507 -21.90 -16.42 -9.37
N VAL A 508 -22.64 -17.14 -8.54
CA VAL A 508 -23.46 -16.54 -7.49
C VAL A 508 -22.78 -16.75 -6.14
N ILE A 509 -22.58 -15.68 -5.38
CA ILE A 509 -22.02 -15.73 -4.02
C ILE A 509 -23.10 -15.27 -3.04
N VAL A 510 -23.37 -16.07 -2.01
CA VAL A 510 -24.36 -15.75 -0.98
C VAL A 510 -23.63 -15.36 0.31
N GLY A 511 -23.75 -14.09 0.68
CA GLY A 511 -23.06 -13.42 1.79
C GLY A 511 -22.13 -12.30 1.30
N GLY A 512 -22.02 -11.21 2.08
CA GLY A 512 -21.28 -9.99 1.72
C GLY A 512 -20.15 -9.62 2.69
N GLY A 513 -19.50 -10.61 3.32
CA GLY A 513 -18.38 -10.37 4.24
C GLY A 513 -17.00 -10.46 3.58
N SER A 514 -15.93 -10.38 4.39
CA SER A 514 -14.54 -10.43 3.91
C SER A 514 -14.22 -11.66 3.06
N ALA A 515 -14.84 -12.81 3.34
CA ALA A 515 -14.72 -14.03 2.54
C ALA A 515 -15.13 -13.80 1.08
N THR A 516 -16.26 -13.13 0.88
CA THR A 516 -16.79 -12.81 -0.44
C THR A 516 -15.88 -11.86 -1.19
N TYR A 517 -15.47 -10.76 -0.57
CA TYR A 517 -14.70 -9.73 -1.28
C TYR A 517 -13.26 -10.15 -1.56
N GLN A 518 -12.66 -10.98 -0.69
CA GLN A 518 -11.37 -11.61 -1.00
C GLN A 518 -11.48 -12.62 -2.14
N LEU A 519 -12.58 -13.39 -2.19
CA LEU A 519 -12.85 -14.32 -3.30
C LEU A 519 -13.09 -13.56 -4.61
N VAL A 520 -13.91 -12.50 -4.59
CA VAL A 520 -14.18 -11.67 -5.78
C VAL A 520 -12.87 -11.07 -6.31
N ARG A 521 -12.05 -10.48 -5.43
CA ARG A 521 -10.75 -9.91 -5.82
C ARG A 521 -9.85 -10.97 -6.46
N ALA A 522 -9.69 -12.12 -5.82
CA ALA A 522 -8.85 -13.21 -6.33
C ALA A 522 -9.41 -13.82 -7.63
N PHE A 523 -10.73 -13.96 -7.75
CA PHE A 523 -11.38 -14.49 -8.94
C PHE A 523 -11.27 -13.53 -10.12
N ARG A 524 -11.48 -12.21 -9.89
CA ARG A 524 -11.37 -11.19 -10.94
C ARG A 524 -9.95 -11.03 -11.50
N ALA A 525 -8.93 -11.32 -10.69
CA ALA A 525 -7.56 -11.39 -11.17
C ALA A 525 -7.31 -12.54 -12.17
N LEU A 526 -8.17 -13.57 -12.18
CA LEU A 526 -8.07 -14.75 -13.04
C LEU A 526 -9.11 -14.76 -14.17
N ASP A 527 -10.31 -14.24 -13.91
CA ASP A 527 -11.45 -14.21 -14.83
C ASP A 527 -12.13 -12.83 -14.81
N PRO A 528 -11.81 -11.96 -15.79
CA PRO A 528 -12.39 -10.62 -15.88
C PRO A 528 -13.80 -10.59 -16.49
N HIS A 529 -14.32 -11.70 -17.02
CA HIS A 529 -15.49 -11.69 -17.89
C HIS A 529 -16.69 -12.42 -17.34
N THR A 530 -16.50 -13.50 -16.57
CA THR A 530 -17.63 -14.26 -16.02
C THR A 530 -18.50 -13.35 -15.16
N PRO A 531 -19.82 -13.26 -15.40
CA PRO A 531 -20.71 -12.49 -14.55
C PRO A 531 -20.69 -12.99 -13.11
N VAL A 532 -20.56 -12.08 -12.14
CA VAL A 532 -20.62 -12.41 -10.71
C VAL A 532 -21.77 -11.65 -10.06
N VAL A 533 -22.59 -12.37 -9.30
CA VAL A 533 -23.70 -11.81 -8.52
C VAL A 533 -23.50 -12.14 -7.05
N VAL A 534 -23.31 -11.12 -6.22
CA VAL A 534 -23.28 -11.23 -4.77
C VAL A 534 -24.68 -10.93 -4.23
N VAL A 535 -25.23 -11.83 -3.44
CA VAL A 535 -26.50 -11.64 -2.74
C VAL A 535 -26.22 -11.62 -1.25
N THR A 536 -26.50 -10.51 -0.58
CA THR A 536 -26.24 -10.36 0.85
C THR A 536 -27.41 -9.74 1.60
N ALA A 537 -27.61 -10.20 2.83
CA ALA A 537 -28.72 -9.77 3.68
C ALA A 537 -28.46 -8.42 4.37
N ASP A 538 -27.21 -7.98 4.45
CA ASP A 538 -26.77 -6.68 4.97
C ASP A 538 -26.61 -5.64 3.84
N ASP A 539 -26.02 -4.49 4.17
CA ASP A 539 -25.79 -3.39 3.24
C ASP A 539 -24.70 -3.69 2.18
N GLY A 540 -23.99 -4.82 2.31
CA GLY A 540 -22.89 -5.21 1.44
C GLY A 540 -21.64 -4.32 1.57
N ALA A 541 -21.48 -3.56 2.64
CA ALA A 541 -20.24 -2.82 2.89
C ALA A 541 -19.07 -3.77 3.20
N ASP A 542 -17.87 -3.40 2.75
CA ASP A 542 -16.63 -4.07 3.13
C ASP A 542 -16.02 -3.40 4.37
N TYR A 543 -15.80 -4.20 5.41
CA TYR A 543 -15.23 -3.78 6.68
C TYR A 543 -14.62 -4.99 7.40
N SER A 544 -13.68 -4.72 8.31
CA SER A 544 -13.06 -5.75 9.14
C SER A 544 -13.87 -5.99 10.41
N LYS A 545 -14.69 -7.04 10.42
CA LYS A 545 -15.49 -7.45 11.59
C LYS A 545 -14.68 -7.55 12.91
N PRO A 546 -13.45 -8.11 12.95
CA PRO A 546 -12.63 -8.13 14.16
C PRO A 546 -12.16 -6.75 14.67
N GLN A 547 -12.48 -5.65 14.00
CA GLN A 547 -12.20 -4.29 14.50
C GLN A 547 -13.35 -3.72 15.34
N LEU A 548 -14.57 -4.24 15.22
CA LEU A 548 -15.75 -3.74 15.93
C LEU A 548 -15.57 -3.75 17.46
N VAL A 549 -14.84 -4.74 17.98
CA VAL A 549 -14.57 -4.93 19.42
C VAL A 549 -13.62 -3.91 20.04
N HIS A 550 -13.09 -2.96 19.25
CA HIS A 550 -12.19 -1.88 19.73
C HIS A 550 -12.74 -0.48 19.47
N GLY A 551 -14.02 -0.40 19.07
CA GLY A 551 -14.60 0.88 18.68
C GLY A 551 -15.07 1.74 19.84
N PHE A 552 -15.44 1.14 20.97
CA PHE A 552 -16.13 1.83 22.06
C PHE A 552 -15.21 2.80 22.79
N SER A 553 -14.05 2.33 23.27
CA SER A 553 -13.06 3.20 23.94
C SER A 553 -12.59 4.34 23.03
N ARG A 554 -12.57 4.09 21.72
CA ARG A 554 -12.16 5.04 20.66
C ARG A 554 -13.28 5.98 20.20
N LYS A 555 -14.51 5.80 20.69
CA LYS A 555 -15.69 6.59 20.32
C LYS A 555 -16.00 6.57 18.81
N LEU A 556 -15.81 5.42 18.17
CA LEU A 556 -16.12 5.23 16.76
C LEU A 556 -17.61 4.91 16.55
N GLY A 557 -18.20 5.44 15.48
CA GLY A 557 -19.51 5.03 14.96
C GLY A 557 -19.39 3.85 13.99
N ALA A 558 -20.51 3.22 13.64
CA ALA A 558 -20.52 2.10 12.70
C ALA A 558 -19.98 2.46 11.31
N ALA A 559 -20.29 3.67 10.84
CA ALA A 559 -19.79 4.18 9.56
C ALA A 559 -18.26 4.31 9.51
N ASP A 560 -17.59 4.50 10.65
CA ASP A 560 -16.12 4.66 10.70
C ASP A 560 -15.37 3.36 10.38
N PHE A 561 -16.06 2.21 10.39
CA PHE A 561 -15.48 0.91 10.03
C PHE A 561 -15.63 0.58 8.54
N VAL A 562 -16.49 1.30 7.81
CA VAL A 562 -16.76 1.02 6.40
C VAL A 562 -15.58 1.48 5.57
N GLU A 563 -14.87 0.54 4.96
CA GLU A 563 -13.77 0.84 4.04
C GLU A 563 -14.31 1.19 2.66
N ARG A 564 -15.25 0.39 2.16
CA ARG A 564 -15.91 0.55 0.85
C ARG A 564 -17.38 0.16 0.93
N THR A 565 -18.22 0.92 0.24
CA THR A 565 -19.64 0.62 0.08
C THR A 565 -19.88 -0.45 -0.98
N ALA A 566 -21.06 -1.10 -0.96
CA ALA A 566 -21.46 -2.05 -2.00
C ALA A 566 -21.42 -1.44 -3.42
N ALA A 567 -21.76 -0.15 -3.57
CA ALA A 567 -21.71 0.54 -4.85
C ALA A 567 -20.26 0.68 -5.37
N GLN A 568 -19.33 1.06 -4.49
CA GLN A 568 -17.91 1.15 -4.82
C GLN A 568 -17.34 -0.22 -5.21
N LEU A 569 -17.67 -1.29 -4.46
CA LEU A 569 -17.21 -2.64 -4.75
C LEU A 569 -17.78 -3.20 -6.07
N ALA A 570 -19.07 -2.95 -6.34
CA ALA A 570 -19.72 -3.34 -7.58
C ALA A 570 -19.04 -2.69 -8.80
N HIS A 571 -18.71 -1.40 -8.68
CA HIS A 571 -17.98 -0.66 -9.71
C HIS A 571 -16.53 -1.13 -9.85
N GLU A 572 -15.77 -1.25 -8.75
CA GLU A 572 -14.37 -1.69 -8.72
C GLU A 572 -14.17 -3.04 -9.42
N PHE A 573 -15.05 -4.01 -9.16
CA PHE A 573 -14.89 -5.38 -9.63
C PHE A 573 -15.74 -5.75 -10.84
N GLY A 574 -16.57 -4.85 -11.37
CA GLY A 574 -17.51 -5.18 -12.44
C GLY A 574 -18.42 -6.36 -12.07
N ILE A 575 -19.04 -6.28 -10.88
CA ILE A 575 -19.94 -7.30 -10.35
C ILE A 575 -21.31 -6.70 -10.01
N THR A 576 -22.32 -7.55 -9.88
CA THR A 576 -23.61 -7.12 -9.33
C THR A 576 -23.66 -7.46 -7.84
N ILE A 577 -23.92 -6.47 -6.98
CA ILE A 577 -24.20 -6.69 -5.57
C ILE A 577 -25.67 -6.38 -5.30
N ARG A 578 -26.38 -7.34 -4.70
CA ARG A 578 -27.77 -7.20 -4.26
C ARG A 578 -27.79 -7.13 -2.73
N PRO A 579 -27.65 -5.92 -2.15
CA PRO A 579 -27.73 -5.75 -0.70
C PRO A 579 -29.16 -5.94 -0.20
N HIS A 580 -29.32 -6.12 1.11
CA HIS A 580 -30.61 -6.30 1.80
C HIS A 580 -31.50 -7.40 1.20
N THR A 581 -30.87 -8.42 0.61
CA THR A 581 -31.53 -9.48 -0.15
C THR A 581 -31.17 -10.84 0.43
N ARG A 582 -32.18 -11.68 0.70
CA ARG A 582 -31.97 -13.03 1.23
C ARG A 582 -32.25 -14.09 0.16
N VAL A 583 -31.43 -15.13 0.16
CA VAL A 583 -31.70 -16.36 -0.61
C VAL A 583 -32.56 -17.29 0.24
N ASP A 584 -33.71 -17.68 -0.30
CA ASP A 584 -34.70 -18.50 0.41
C ASP A 584 -34.47 -19.99 0.23
N ALA A 585 -33.98 -20.40 -0.94
CA ALA A 585 -33.79 -21.81 -1.30
C ALA A 585 -32.73 -21.97 -2.39
N ILE A 586 -32.10 -23.14 -2.42
CA ILE A 586 -31.17 -23.57 -3.47
C ILE A 586 -31.78 -24.81 -4.14
N ASP A 587 -31.95 -24.77 -5.45
CA ASP A 587 -32.30 -25.93 -6.26
C ASP A 587 -31.03 -26.42 -6.98
N GLN A 588 -30.44 -27.48 -6.43
CA GLN A 588 -29.19 -28.05 -6.94
C GLN A 588 -29.35 -28.68 -8.33
N GLN A 589 -30.53 -29.27 -8.61
CA GLN A 589 -30.78 -29.96 -9.88
C GLN A 589 -30.94 -28.97 -11.02
N ARG A 590 -31.63 -27.85 -10.77
CA ARG A 590 -31.81 -26.78 -11.76
C ARG A 590 -30.67 -25.76 -11.78
N LYS A 591 -29.72 -25.86 -10.84
CA LYS A 591 -28.65 -24.87 -10.61
C LYS A 591 -29.19 -23.44 -10.49
N THR A 592 -30.15 -23.26 -9.58
CA THR A 592 -30.76 -21.95 -9.31
C THR A 592 -30.86 -21.65 -7.83
N VAL A 593 -30.85 -20.36 -7.48
CA VAL A 593 -31.23 -19.88 -6.15
C VAL A 593 -32.53 -19.08 -6.24
N ARG A 594 -33.39 -19.21 -5.23
CA ARG A 594 -34.67 -18.48 -5.16
C ARG A 594 -34.54 -17.28 -4.23
N ILE A 595 -34.99 -16.12 -4.71
CA ILE A 595 -34.98 -14.84 -4.01
C ILE A 595 -36.41 -14.28 -4.08
N GLY A 596 -37.21 -14.51 -3.05
CA GLY A 596 -38.65 -14.23 -3.09
C GLY A 596 -39.33 -15.00 -4.22
N ALA A 597 -39.90 -14.26 -5.18
CA ALA A 597 -40.50 -14.79 -6.40
C ALA A 597 -39.51 -14.95 -7.58
N GLU A 598 -38.30 -14.37 -7.48
CA GLU A 598 -37.28 -14.47 -8.52
C GLU A 598 -36.51 -15.80 -8.40
N THR A 599 -36.12 -16.36 -9.54
CA THR A 599 -35.20 -17.50 -9.62
C THR A 599 -33.96 -17.07 -10.40
N LEU A 600 -32.80 -17.08 -9.74
CA LEU A 600 -31.51 -16.69 -10.31
C LEU A 600 -30.70 -17.96 -10.65
N PRO A 601 -30.40 -18.24 -11.93
CA PRO A 601 -29.51 -19.33 -12.29
C PRO A 601 -28.06 -19.06 -11.89
N TYR A 602 -27.29 -20.11 -11.65
CA TYR A 602 -25.86 -20.03 -11.40
C TYR A 602 -25.08 -21.06 -12.23
N ARG A 603 -23.86 -20.67 -12.60
CA ARG A 603 -22.83 -21.59 -13.10
C ARG A 603 -22.23 -22.35 -11.93
N ASP A 604 -21.77 -21.60 -10.93
CA ASP A 604 -21.29 -22.07 -9.64
C ASP A 604 -21.90 -21.22 -8.53
N LEU A 605 -22.17 -21.85 -7.38
CA LEU A 605 -22.72 -21.22 -6.19
C LEU A 605 -21.69 -21.27 -5.07
N VAL A 606 -21.42 -20.14 -4.44
CA VAL A 606 -20.52 -20.05 -3.29
C VAL A 606 -21.30 -19.59 -2.07
N LEU A 607 -21.26 -20.39 -1.02
CA LEU A 607 -21.88 -20.10 0.27
C LEU A 607 -20.83 -19.47 1.19
N ALA A 608 -20.92 -18.16 1.38
CA ALA A 608 -20.10 -17.36 2.29
C ALA A 608 -20.99 -16.77 3.40
N LEU A 609 -21.82 -17.63 3.99
CA LEU A 609 -22.95 -17.24 4.86
C LEU A 609 -22.50 -16.69 6.22
N GLY A 610 -21.26 -16.94 6.63
CA GLY A 610 -20.74 -16.55 7.94
C GLY A 610 -21.35 -17.35 9.11
N ALA A 611 -21.30 -16.77 10.31
CA ALA A 611 -21.79 -17.39 11.54
C ALA A 611 -22.70 -16.45 12.34
N ASN A 612 -23.58 -17.04 13.15
CA ASN A 612 -24.40 -16.33 14.14
C ASN A 612 -23.72 -16.37 15.50
N PRO A 613 -23.85 -15.32 16.33
CA PRO A 613 -23.58 -15.41 17.76
C PRO A 613 -24.38 -16.55 18.39
N TRP A 614 -23.73 -17.32 19.25
CA TRP A 614 -24.43 -18.27 20.10
C TRP A 614 -24.88 -17.57 21.36
N ILE A 615 -26.21 -17.47 21.52
CA ILE A 615 -26.85 -16.91 22.70
C ILE A 615 -27.19 -18.08 23.63
N PRO A 616 -26.63 -18.14 24.85
CA PRO A 616 -26.93 -19.21 25.79
C PRO A 616 -28.42 -19.17 26.21
N PRO A 617 -29.09 -20.32 26.35
CA PRO A 617 -30.42 -20.36 26.92
C PRO A 617 -30.35 -20.06 28.43
N LEU A 618 -31.18 -19.11 28.89
CA LEU A 618 -31.23 -18.64 30.27
C LEU A 618 -32.70 -18.64 30.75
N GLU A 619 -32.89 -18.72 32.07
CA GLU A 619 -34.19 -18.51 32.72
C GLU A 619 -34.45 -17.01 32.96
N GLY A 620 -35.65 -16.67 33.42
CA GLY A 620 -36.02 -15.29 33.80
C GLY A 620 -36.70 -14.47 32.70
N ASN A 621 -37.15 -13.28 33.05
CA ASN A 621 -38.01 -12.44 32.20
C ASN A 621 -37.27 -11.39 31.33
N ALA A 622 -35.93 -11.34 31.39
CA ALA A 622 -35.11 -10.33 30.69
C ALA A 622 -34.10 -10.94 29.70
N THR A 623 -34.31 -12.18 29.29
CA THR A 623 -33.39 -12.93 28.42
C THR A 623 -33.30 -12.37 26.99
N ASP A 624 -34.35 -11.69 26.53
CA ASP A 624 -34.43 -10.99 25.24
C ASP A 624 -33.67 -9.65 25.23
N ARG A 625 -33.24 -9.14 26.40
CA ARG A 625 -32.46 -7.89 26.52
C ARG A 625 -30.96 -8.08 26.24
N MET A 626 -30.51 -9.31 25.99
CA MET A 626 -29.11 -9.55 25.60
C MET A 626 -28.81 -8.99 24.21
N ILE A 627 -27.72 -8.25 24.09
CA ILE A 627 -27.20 -7.78 22.80
C ILE A 627 -25.97 -8.59 22.38
N THR A 628 -25.65 -8.57 21.09
CA THR A 628 -24.47 -9.24 20.51
C THR A 628 -23.59 -8.22 19.81
N LEU A 629 -22.36 -8.62 19.46
CA LEU A 629 -21.44 -7.80 18.67
C LEU A 629 -20.77 -8.63 17.57
N ASN A 630 -21.41 -8.72 16.41
CA ASN A 630 -20.96 -9.61 15.32
C ASN A 630 -20.99 -8.97 13.92
N ASN A 631 -21.67 -7.85 13.73
CA ASN A 631 -21.77 -7.13 12.46
C ASN A 631 -22.01 -5.63 12.72
N LEU A 632 -22.05 -4.80 11.67
CA LEU A 632 -22.26 -3.35 11.82
C LEU A 632 -23.60 -3.00 12.50
N ALA A 633 -24.70 -3.68 12.17
CA ALA A 633 -26.00 -3.41 12.81
C ALA A 633 -25.99 -3.80 14.30
N ASP A 634 -25.30 -4.88 14.66
CA ASP A 634 -25.04 -5.23 16.06
C ASP A 634 -24.23 -4.12 16.76
N TYR A 635 -23.23 -3.55 16.09
CA TYR A 635 -22.41 -2.46 16.63
C TYR A 635 -23.21 -1.17 16.82
N GLU A 636 -24.08 -0.80 15.88
CA GLU A 636 -25.02 0.32 16.04
C GLU A 636 -26.01 0.08 17.18
N ASN A 637 -26.48 -1.15 17.35
CA ASN A 637 -27.34 -1.51 18.47
C ASN A 637 -26.59 -1.45 19.80
N TYR A 638 -25.34 -1.90 19.81
CA TYR A 638 -24.43 -1.85 20.94
C TYR A 638 -24.20 -0.41 21.42
N LEU A 639 -23.88 0.53 20.52
CA LEU A 639 -23.68 1.95 20.87
C LEU A 639 -24.93 2.62 21.45
N ARG A 640 -26.14 2.16 21.09
CA ARG A 640 -27.40 2.68 21.62
C ARG A 640 -27.73 2.20 23.04
N HIS A 641 -27.13 1.08 23.47
CA HIS A 641 -27.45 0.43 24.73
C HIS A 641 -26.34 0.54 25.78
N VAL A 642 -25.17 1.05 25.43
CA VAL A 642 -24.06 1.23 26.38
C VAL A 642 -23.75 2.72 26.52
N SER A 643 -24.20 3.31 27.64
CA SER A 643 -23.90 4.71 28.00
C SER A 643 -22.65 4.81 28.88
N ALA A 644 -22.09 6.00 29.04
CA ALA A 644 -20.91 6.21 29.90
C ALA A 644 -21.18 5.85 31.37
N GLY A 645 -20.35 4.97 31.95
CA GLY A 645 -20.37 4.62 33.38
C GLY A 645 -21.40 3.56 33.81
N GLU A 646 -22.06 2.91 32.86
CA GLU A 646 -22.99 1.80 33.08
C GLU A 646 -22.29 0.51 33.55
N ARG A 647 -23.09 -0.38 34.15
CA ARG A 647 -22.69 -1.71 34.58
C ARG A 647 -22.99 -2.70 33.46
N VAL A 648 -21.94 -3.32 32.91
CA VAL A 648 -22.05 -4.21 31.75
C VAL A 648 -21.61 -5.63 32.12
N LEU A 649 -22.47 -6.62 31.85
CA LEU A 649 -22.12 -8.04 31.94
C LEU A 649 -21.79 -8.58 30.55
N VAL A 650 -20.56 -9.09 30.37
CA VAL A 650 -20.13 -9.82 29.19
C VAL A 650 -20.16 -11.32 29.48
N ILE A 651 -21.00 -12.07 28.75
CA ILE A 651 -21.13 -13.52 28.86
C ILE A 651 -20.25 -14.18 27.79
N GLY A 652 -19.19 -14.85 28.24
CA GLY A 652 -18.20 -15.55 27.42
C GLY A 652 -16.82 -14.88 27.52
N ALA A 653 -15.84 -15.58 28.09
CA ALA A 653 -14.44 -15.15 28.20
C ALA A 653 -13.56 -15.76 27.09
N GLY A 654 -14.12 -15.91 25.89
CA GLY A 654 -13.36 -16.22 24.68
C GLY A 654 -12.71 -14.98 24.08
N LEU A 655 -12.10 -15.11 22.89
CA LEU A 655 -11.34 -14.03 22.22
C LEU A 655 -12.12 -12.71 22.15
N VAL A 656 -13.31 -12.76 21.54
CA VAL A 656 -14.17 -11.59 21.36
C VAL A 656 -14.63 -11.01 22.70
N GLY A 657 -15.04 -11.87 23.64
CA GLY A 657 -15.57 -11.39 24.93
C GLY A 657 -14.51 -10.76 25.81
N THR A 658 -13.27 -11.27 25.79
CA THR A 658 -12.14 -10.65 26.48
C THR A 658 -11.75 -9.30 25.87
N GLU A 659 -11.75 -9.19 24.54
CA GLU A 659 -11.48 -7.92 23.85
C GLU A 659 -12.57 -6.87 24.14
N ILE A 660 -13.85 -7.26 24.10
CA ILE A 660 -14.98 -6.39 24.46
C ILE A 660 -14.89 -5.94 25.93
N ALA A 661 -14.60 -6.85 26.85
CA ALA A 661 -14.51 -6.52 28.27
C ALA A 661 -13.43 -5.46 28.54
N LEU A 662 -12.27 -5.60 27.89
CA LEU A 662 -11.18 -4.64 28.01
C LEU A 662 -11.52 -3.29 27.36
N ASP A 663 -12.11 -3.28 26.15
CA ASP A 663 -12.51 -2.05 25.45
C ASP A 663 -13.57 -1.26 26.25
N LEU A 664 -14.53 -1.95 26.86
CA LEU A 664 -15.52 -1.33 27.75
C LEU A 664 -14.90 -0.76 29.03
N ALA A 665 -13.98 -1.51 29.65
CA ALA A 665 -13.30 -1.06 30.87
C ALA A 665 -12.42 0.18 30.60
N GLU A 666 -11.71 0.21 29.47
CA GLU A 666 -10.95 1.38 29.00
C GLU A 666 -11.88 2.56 28.65
N GLY A 667 -13.09 2.28 28.16
CA GLY A 667 -14.16 3.26 27.96
C GLY A 667 -14.83 3.76 29.25
N GLY A 668 -14.41 3.29 30.43
CA GLY A 668 -14.90 3.73 31.74
C GLY A 668 -16.14 2.99 32.27
N GLN A 669 -16.51 1.86 31.68
CA GLN A 669 -17.63 1.03 32.14
C GLN A 669 -17.24 0.16 33.34
N GLN A 670 -18.22 -0.18 34.18
CA GLN A 670 -18.05 -1.22 35.18
C GLN A 670 -18.34 -2.57 34.54
N VAL A 671 -17.31 -3.36 34.31
CA VAL A 671 -17.42 -4.59 33.50
C VAL A 671 -17.37 -5.83 34.39
N TRP A 672 -18.34 -6.72 34.21
CA TRP A 672 -18.31 -8.09 34.69
C TRP A 672 -18.08 -9.01 33.50
N LEU A 673 -17.11 -9.92 33.61
CA LEU A 673 -16.84 -10.94 32.60
C LEU A 673 -17.07 -12.32 33.21
N THR A 674 -17.92 -13.12 32.59
CA THR A 674 -18.26 -14.47 33.08
C THR A 674 -18.08 -15.51 32.00
N ASP A 675 -17.67 -16.72 32.39
CA ASP A 675 -17.65 -17.89 31.52
C ASP A 675 -17.86 -19.15 32.34
N SER A 676 -18.50 -20.15 31.72
CA SER A 676 -18.59 -21.50 32.26
C SER A 676 -17.23 -22.18 32.50
N SER A 677 -16.21 -21.77 31.76
CA SER A 677 -14.84 -22.25 31.86
C SER A 677 -14.13 -21.55 33.03
N PRO A 678 -13.27 -22.26 33.79
CA PRO A 678 -12.57 -21.68 34.95
C PRO A 678 -11.54 -20.61 34.56
N HIS A 679 -11.16 -20.54 33.27
CA HIS A 679 -10.13 -19.64 32.77
C HIS A 679 -10.57 -18.91 31.49
N SER A 680 -10.07 -17.67 31.33
CA SER A 680 -10.24 -16.89 30.10
C SER A 680 -9.49 -17.56 28.95
N LEU A 681 -10.07 -17.55 27.75
CA LEU A 681 -9.50 -18.16 26.55
C LEU A 681 -9.10 -19.63 26.73
N ALA A 682 -9.81 -20.40 27.56
CA ALA A 682 -9.48 -21.79 27.88
C ALA A 682 -9.37 -22.74 26.66
N LYS A 683 -9.94 -22.36 25.51
CA LYS A 683 -9.83 -23.10 24.24
C LYS A 683 -8.60 -22.71 23.40
N LEU A 684 -7.83 -21.73 23.83
CA LEU A 684 -6.72 -21.16 23.08
C LEU A 684 -5.44 -21.03 23.91
N LEU A 685 -5.55 -20.74 25.21
CA LEU A 685 -4.43 -20.48 26.09
C LEU A 685 -4.28 -21.56 27.17
N PRO A 686 -3.05 -21.95 27.53
CA PRO A 686 -2.80 -22.74 28.71
C PRO A 686 -3.05 -21.92 29.98
N GLU A 687 -3.39 -22.60 31.08
CA GLU A 687 -3.83 -21.98 32.34
C GLU A 687 -2.87 -20.89 32.85
N PHE A 688 -1.56 -21.11 32.78
CA PHE A 688 -0.58 -20.14 33.28
C PHE A 688 -0.60 -18.80 32.53
N VAL A 689 -0.98 -18.81 31.24
CA VAL A 689 -1.16 -17.58 30.45
C VAL A 689 -2.54 -16.98 30.72
N SER A 690 -3.58 -17.80 30.80
CA SER A 690 -4.93 -17.34 31.14
C SER A 690 -4.95 -16.60 32.48
N ARG A 691 -4.27 -17.11 33.51
CA ARG A 691 -4.16 -16.45 34.82
C ARG A 691 -3.46 -15.08 34.74
N HIS A 692 -2.44 -14.95 33.90
CA HIS A 692 -1.76 -13.67 33.68
C HIS A 692 -2.71 -12.66 32.99
N LEU A 693 -3.47 -13.12 32.01
CA LEU A 693 -4.50 -12.32 31.35
C LEU A 693 -5.62 -11.92 32.31
N GLU A 694 -6.09 -12.83 33.15
CA GLU A 694 -7.10 -12.58 34.18
C GLU A 694 -6.63 -11.52 35.19
N ALA A 695 -5.39 -11.62 35.66
CA ALA A 695 -4.80 -10.60 36.52
C ALA A 695 -4.76 -9.23 35.82
N THR A 696 -4.42 -9.21 34.54
CA THR A 696 -4.38 -7.98 33.72
C THR A 696 -5.78 -7.38 33.57
N LEU A 697 -6.80 -8.19 33.26
CA LEU A 697 -8.19 -7.75 33.15
C LEU A 697 -8.69 -7.18 34.48
N ALA A 698 -8.38 -7.84 35.59
CA ALA A 698 -8.74 -7.37 36.93
C ALA A 698 -8.09 -6.02 37.26
N GLN A 699 -6.79 -5.85 36.94
CA GLN A 699 -6.09 -4.57 37.11
C GLN A 699 -6.68 -3.44 36.26
N LYS A 700 -7.25 -3.78 35.09
CA LYS A 700 -7.96 -2.84 34.21
C LYS A 700 -9.41 -2.58 34.64
N GLY A 701 -9.85 -3.13 35.77
CA GLY A 701 -11.17 -2.86 36.36
C GLY A 701 -12.27 -3.86 35.99
N CYS A 702 -11.94 -4.95 35.28
CA CYS A 702 -12.90 -6.02 35.01
C CYS A 702 -13.11 -6.92 36.25
N ARG A 703 -14.36 -7.22 36.59
CA ARG A 703 -14.74 -8.17 37.63
C ARG A 703 -14.97 -9.54 37.00
N LEU A 704 -14.12 -10.50 37.33
CA LEU A 704 -14.14 -11.82 36.68
C LEU A 704 -14.94 -12.83 37.52
N HIS A 705 -15.91 -13.49 36.89
CA HIS A 705 -16.70 -14.60 37.45
C HIS A 705 -16.59 -15.83 36.52
N LEU A 706 -15.40 -16.42 36.50
CA LEU A 706 -15.06 -17.58 35.69
C LEU A 706 -15.43 -18.89 36.41
N GLY A 707 -15.69 -19.95 35.65
CA GLY A 707 -16.15 -21.25 36.15
C GLY A 707 -17.64 -21.30 36.48
N HIS A 708 -18.36 -20.20 36.24
CA HIS A 708 -19.76 -20.04 36.58
C HIS A 708 -20.52 -19.50 35.39
N ARG A 709 -21.63 -20.16 35.01
CA ARG A 709 -22.49 -19.69 33.94
C ARG A 709 -23.60 -18.81 34.50
N VAL A 710 -24.10 -17.86 33.71
CA VAL A 710 -25.37 -17.21 33.99
C VAL A 710 -26.49 -18.26 33.85
N THR A 711 -27.41 -18.30 34.81
CA THR A 711 -28.56 -19.21 34.82
C THR A 711 -29.87 -18.49 34.58
N ALA A 712 -30.01 -17.24 35.07
CA ALA A 712 -31.21 -16.43 34.89
C ALA A 712 -30.89 -14.94 34.67
N LEU A 713 -31.73 -14.26 33.88
CA LEU A 713 -31.76 -12.81 33.74
C LEU A 713 -33.18 -12.31 34.03
N ASP A 714 -33.33 -11.53 35.09
CA ASP A 714 -34.59 -10.89 35.46
C ASP A 714 -34.47 -9.37 35.41
N SER A 715 -35.56 -8.67 35.14
CA SER A 715 -35.63 -7.21 35.22
C SER A 715 -36.78 -6.76 36.10
N SER A 716 -36.48 -5.82 36.99
CA SER A 716 -37.45 -5.11 37.80
C SER A 716 -37.07 -3.63 37.85
N GLY A 717 -38.01 -2.74 37.52
CA GLY A 717 -37.76 -1.29 37.54
C GLY A 717 -36.70 -0.79 36.54
N GLY A 718 -36.39 -1.55 35.48
CA GLY A 718 -35.44 -1.18 34.42
C GLY A 718 -34.03 -1.73 34.61
N ALA A 719 -33.60 -1.98 35.84
CA ALA A 719 -32.36 -2.68 36.16
C ALA A 719 -32.47 -4.17 35.82
N ILE A 720 -31.36 -4.79 35.41
CA ILE A 720 -31.27 -6.21 35.12
C ILE A 720 -30.48 -6.89 36.24
N THR A 721 -30.95 -8.04 36.67
CA THR A 721 -30.31 -8.87 37.69
C THR A 721 -29.92 -10.20 37.04
N ALA A 722 -28.62 -10.49 37.02
CA ALA A 722 -28.08 -11.74 36.53
C ALA A 722 -27.77 -12.70 37.69
N GLN A 723 -28.28 -13.92 37.62
CA GLN A 723 -27.96 -14.99 38.55
C GLN A 723 -26.92 -15.92 37.94
N LEU A 724 -25.88 -16.23 38.70
CA LEU A 724 -24.81 -17.16 38.33
C LEU A 724 -25.01 -18.52 38.98
N SER A 725 -24.41 -19.56 38.42
CA SER A 725 -24.56 -20.95 38.87
C SER A 725 -24.00 -21.24 40.27
N ASP A 726 -23.18 -20.36 40.83
CA ASP A 726 -22.69 -20.41 42.21
C ASP A 726 -23.64 -19.74 43.22
N GLY A 727 -24.76 -19.18 42.76
CA GLY A 727 -25.70 -18.40 43.56
C GLY A 727 -25.36 -16.91 43.63
N THR A 728 -24.24 -16.46 43.04
CA THR A 728 -23.91 -15.04 42.97
C THR A 728 -24.95 -14.30 42.13
N THR A 729 -25.36 -13.13 42.62
CA THR A 729 -26.30 -12.25 41.91
C THR A 729 -25.60 -10.94 41.58
N VAL A 730 -25.70 -10.49 40.33
CA VAL A 730 -25.08 -9.26 39.85
C VAL A 730 -26.14 -8.34 39.26
N GLU A 731 -26.22 -7.11 39.75
CA GLU A 731 -27.05 -6.07 39.14
C GLU A 731 -26.27 -5.33 38.06
N ILE A 732 -26.86 -5.24 36.87
CA ILE A 732 -26.28 -4.65 35.68
C ILE A 732 -27.33 -3.86 34.89
N ASP A 733 -26.85 -3.04 33.97
CA ASP A 733 -27.68 -2.21 33.10
C ASP A 733 -27.76 -2.83 31.69
N THR A 734 -26.67 -3.43 31.21
CA THR A 734 -26.58 -4.06 29.87
C THR A 734 -25.89 -5.43 29.90
N VAL A 735 -26.43 -6.39 29.13
CA VAL A 735 -25.84 -7.74 28.96
C VAL A 735 -25.40 -7.96 27.52
N ILE A 736 -24.13 -8.35 27.33
CA ILE A 736 -23.55 -8.69 26.03
C ILE A 736 -23.27 -10.19 25.97
N ALA A 737 -23.82 -10.87 24.98
CA ALA A 737 -23.52 -12.28 24.69
C ALA A 737 -22.36 -12.40 23.69
N ALA A 738 -21.23 -12.91 24.18
CA ALA A 738 -20.00 -13.22 23.44
C ALA A 738 -19.56 -14.69 23.63
N ALA A 739 -20.53 -15.59 23.83
CA ALA A 739 -20.30 -16.98 24.26
C ALA A 739 -19.89 -17.94 23.12
N GLY A 740 -19.65 -17.42 21.92
CA GLY A 740 -19.17 -18.18 20.77
C GLY A 740 -19.96 -17.92 19.50
N LEU A 741 -19.55 -18.57 18.41
CA LEU A 741 -20.18 -18.47 17.09
C LEU A 741 -20.70 -19.84 16.65
N ARG A 742 -21.80 -19.84 15.91
CA ARG A 742 -22.38 -21.01 15.26
C ARG A 742 -22.45 -20.78 13.75
N PRO A 743 -21.76 -21.60 12.93
CA PRO A 743 -21.84 -21.53 11.47
C PRO A 743 -23.28 -21.50 10.96
N ARG A 744 -23.57 -20.65 9.96
CA ARG A 744 -24.91 -20.60 9.33
C ARG A 744 -25.05 -21.74 8.33
N THR A 745 -25.69 -22.82 8.74
CA THR A 745 -25.85 -24.03 7.92
C THR A 745 -27.28 -24.27 7.42
N ALA A 746 -28.26 -23.48 7.88
CA ALA A 746 -29.68 -23.73 7.60
C ALA A 746 -30.03 -23.77 6.10
N LEU A 747 -29.53 -22.82 5.31
CA LEU A 747 -29.76 -22.77 3.86
C LEU A 747 -29.15 -23.99 3.15
N ALA A 748 -27.93 -24.38 3.53
CA ALA A 748 -27.23 -25.55 3.00
C ALA A 748 -27.96 -26.86 3.36
N GLY A 749 -28.36 -27.02 4.62
CA GLY A 749 -29.09 -28.19 5.09
C GLY A 749 -30.46 -28.33 4.44
N ALA A 750 -31.21 -27.22 4.29
CA ALA A 750 -32.48 -27.21 3.58
C ALA A 750 -32.33 -27.56 2.09
N ALA A 751 -31.19 -27.23 1.49
CA ALA A 751 -30.86 -27.63 0.13
C ALA A 751 -30.47 -29.11 0.04
N GLY A 752 -30.17 -29.80 1.14
CA GLY A 752 -29.71 -31.19 1.16
C GLY A 752 -28.19 -31.36 1.12
N LEU A 753 -27.42 -30.30 1.40
CA LEU A 753 -25.96 -30.39 1.52
C LEU A 753 -25.56 -31.05 2.84
N ARG A 754 -24.43 -31.75 2.86
CA ARG A 754 -23.86 -32.30 4.09
C ARG A 754 -23.42 -31.18 5.02
N ILE A 755 -23.89 -31.26 6.25
CA ILE A 755 -23.56 -30.31 7.33
C ILE A 755 -23.22 -31.09 8.59
N ASN A 756 -22.38 -30.49 9.43
CA ASN A 756 -22.10 -30.97 10.77
C ASN A 756 -22.04 -29.76 11.72
N ARG A 757 -20.84 -29.30 12.09
CA ARG A 757 -20.64 -28.03 12.78
C ARG A 757 -20.77 -26.86 11.81
N GLY A 758 -20.26 -27.04 10.59
CA GLY A 758 -20.41 -26.13 9.44
C GLY A 758 -20.91 -26.85 8.19
N ILE A 759 -20.86 -26.16 7.05
CA ILE A 759 -21.09 -26.74 5.73
C ILE A 759 -19.86 -27.55 5.38
N GLN A 760 -20.00 -28.88 5.27
CA GLN A 760 -18.86 -29.75 5.06
C GLN A 760 -18.31 -29.57 3.64
N VAL A 761 -17.03 -29.24 3.56
CA VAL A 761 -16.31 -29.12 2.30
C VAL A 761 -14.99 -29.88 2.35
N ASP A 762 -14.58 -30.36 1.19
CA ASP A 762 -13.28 -31.00 1.01
C ASP A 762 -12.15 -29.98 0.91
N SER A 763 -10.92 -30.46 0.74
CA SER A 763 -9.72 -29.64 0.49
C SER A 763 -9.82 -28.72 -0.73
N TYR A 764 -10.79 -28.87 -1.63
CA TYR A 764 -11.03 -27.96 -2.76
C TYR A 764 -12.21 -27.02 -2.48
N LEU A 765 -12.69 -26.97 -1.24
CA LEU A 765 -13.82 -26.17 -0.77
C LEU A 765 -15.15 -26.57 -1.43
N ARG A 766 -15.23 -27.77 -2.02
CA ARG A 766 -16.44 -28.31 -2.64
C ARG A 766 -17.35 -28.90 -1.58
N SER A 767 -18.63 -28.56 -1.64
CA SER A 767 -19.65 -29.20 -0.81
C SER A 767 -20.00 -30.61 -1.34
N SER A 768 -20.97 -31.26 -0.72
CA SER A 768 -21.49 -32.55 -1.20
C SER A 768 -22.25 -32.49 -2.53
N ALA A 769 -22.45 -31.30 -3.09
CA ALA A 769 -23.10 -31.08 -4.37
C ALA A 769 -22.15 -30.45 -5.38
N GLU A 770 -22.23 -30.89 -6.63
CA GLU A 770 -21.43 -30.31 -7.71
C GLU A 770 -21.75 -28.83 -7.90
N HIS A 771 -20.71 -28.04 -8.20
CA HIS A 771 -20.80 -26.60 -8.41
C HIS A 771 -21.34 -25.80 -7.22
N ILE A 772 -21.34 -26.37 -6.01
CA ILE A 772 -21.62 -25.64 -4.78
C ILE A 772 -20.41 -25.73 -3.85
N TYR A 773 -19.91 -24.56 -3.45
CA TYR A 773 -18.73 -24.38 -2.62
C TYR A 773 -19.09 -23.63 -1.34
N ALA A 774 -18.25 -23.73 -0.31
CA ALA A 774 -18.40 -22.90 0.88
C ALA A 774 -17.03 -22.43 1.42
N LEU A 775 -16.98 -21.20 1.93
CA LEU A 775 -15.79 -20.63 2.59
C LEU A 775 -16.18 -19.65 3.71
N GLY A 776 -15.20 -19.25 4.51
CA GLY A 776 -15.40 -18.37 5.67
C GLY A 776 -16.05 -19.09 6.85
N ASP A 777 -16.60 -18.34 7.81
CA ASP A 777 -17.07 -18.90 9.09
C ASP A 777 -18.20 -19.95 8.98
N CYS A 778 -18.85 -20.09 7.82
CA CYS A 778 -19.86 -21.13 7.60
C CYS A 778 -19.27 -22.49 7.20
N ALA A 779 -18.03 -22.54 6.72
CA ALA A 779 -17.41 -23.74 6.18
C ALA A 779 -16.78 -24.62 7.27
N GLU A 780 -16.95 -25.93 7.13
CA GLU A 780 -16.23 -26.97 7.86
C GLU A 780 -15.31 -27.68 6.85
N ILE A 781 -14.04 -27.26 6.83
CA ILE A 781 -13.05 -27.68 5.84
C ILE A 781 -12.29 -28.87 6.41
N GLU A 782 -12.45 -30.06 5.81
CA GLU A 782 -11.81 -31.29 6.31
C GLU A 782 -12.05 -31.53 7.82
N GLY A 783 -13.26 -31.20 8.28
CA GLY A 783 -13.67 -31.31 9.70
C GLY A 783 -13.28 -30.13 10.60
N LEU A 784 -12.58 -29.13 10.08
CA LEU A 784 -12.14 -27.95 10.81
C LEU A 784 -13.07 -26.76 10.56
N VAL A 785 -13.53 -26.11 11.63
CA VAL A 785 -14.22 -24.80 11.56
C VAL A 785 -13.22 -23.73 12.00
N LEU A 786 -12.80 -22.89 11.06
CA LEU A 786 -11.72 -21.92 11.24
C LEU A 786 -12.22 -20.48 11.01
N PRO A 787 -12.94 -19.88 11.99
CA PRO A 787 -13.50 -18.54 11.86
C PRO A 787 -12.43 -17.46 12.07
N PHE A 788 -11.37 -17.52 11.28
CA PHE A 788 -10.19 -16.65 11.35
C PHE A 788 -9.89 -16.06 9.97
N MET A 789 -9.34 -14.84 9.96
CA MET A 789 -9.11 -14.08 8.72
C MET A 789 -8.11 -14.77 7.77
N GLN A 790 -7.05 -15.39 8.29
CA GLN A 790 -6.01 -15.98 7.45
C GLN A 790 -6.46 -17.27 6.74
N PRO A 791 -7.10 -18.26 7.40
CA PRO A 791 -7.75 -19.38 6.70
C PRO A 791 -8.75 -18.94 5.64
N LEU A 792 -9.54 -17.91 5.92
CA LEU A 792 -10.49 -17.33 4.97
C LEU A 792 -9.79 -16.81 3.71
N ALA A 793 -8.67 -16.07 3.88
CA ALA A 793 -7.91 -15.53 2.76
C ALA A 793 -7.31 -16.61 1.86
N LEU A 794 -6.69 -17.63 2.47
CA LEU A 794 -6.13 -18.77 1.74
C LEU A 794 -7.24 -19.56 1.02
N SER A 795 -8.41 -19.70 1.67
CA SER A 795 -9.59 -20.35 1.07
C SER A 795 -10.09 -19.59 -0.15
N ALA A 796 -10.18 -18.25 -0.07
CA ALA A 796 -10.59 -17.41 -1.19
C ALA A 796 -9.64 -17.54 -2.39
N GLN A 797 -8.33 -17.57 -2.15
CA GLN A 797 -7.32 -17.74 -3.21
C GLN A 797 -7.41 -19.11 -3.90
N ALA A 798 -7.55 -20.19 -3.12
CA ALA A 798 -7.68 -21.54 -3.67
C ALA A 798 -9.00 -21.73 -4.44
N LEU A 799 -10.10 -21.21 -3.90
CA LEU A 799 -11.41 -21.29 -4.54
C LEU A 799 -11.47 -20.45 -5.83
N ALA A 800 -10.87 -19.27 -5.85
CA ALA A 800 -10.80 -18.43 -7.05
C ALA A 800 -10.21 -19.18 -8.25
N LYS A 801 -9.09 -19.89 -8.05
CA LYS A 801 -8.47 -20.73 -9.08
C LYS A 801 -9.39 -21.87 -9.53
N THR A 802 -10.04 -22.51 -8.56
CA THR A 802 -11.01 -23.59 -8.83
C THR A 802 -12.17 -23.08 -9.68
N LEU A 803 -12.73 -21.91 -9.36
CA LEU A 803 -13.81 -21.27 -10.14
C LEU A 803 -13.33 -20.77 -11.51
N ALA A 804 -12.04 -20.48 -11.68
CA ALA A 804 -11.42 -20.11 -12.96
C ALA A 804 -11.06 -21.33 -13.84
N GLY A 805 -11.36 -22.56 -13.38
CA GLY A 805 -11.14 -23.79 -14.12
C GLY A 805 -9.86 -24.55 -13.76
N GLU A 806 -9.14 -24.15 -12.71
CA GLU A 806 -7.95 -24.81 -12.17
C GLU A 806 -8.26 -25.36 -10.76
N PRO A 807 -8.81 -26.58 -10.61
CA PRO A 807 -9.08 -27.18 -9.30
C PRO A 807 -7.83 -27.14 -8.41
N THR A 808 -7.88 -26.34 -7.36
CA THR A 808 -6.72 -26.08 -6.50
C THR A 808 -7.04 -26.50 -5.06
N PRO A 809 -6.27 -27.44 -4.47
CA PRO A 809 -6.44 -27.79 -3.07
C PRO A 809 -5.97 -26.63 -2.18
N LEU A 810 -6.70 -26.39 -1.11
CA LEU A 810 -6.33 -25.48 -0.05
C LEU A 810 -5.15 -26.04 0.73
N CYS A 811 -4.11 -25.22 0.89
CA CYS A 811 -3.01 -25.48 1.82
C CYS A 811 -3.08 -24.47 2.96
N LEU A 812 -3.13 -24.97 4.20
CA LEU A 812 -3.14 -24.14 5.40
C LEU A 812 -1.83 -24.37 6.16
N PRO A 813 -0.88 -23.42 6.15
CA PRO A 813 0.33 -23.53 6.94
C PRO A 813 0.02 -23.43 8.44
N ALA A 814 1.04 -23.58 9.29
CA ALA A 814 0.93 -23.11 10.66
C ALA A 814 0.61 -21.62 10.66
N MET A 815 -0.42 -21.21 11.40
CA MET A 815 -0.91 -19.83 11.42
C MET A 815 -1.00 -19.33 12.87
N PRO A 816 -0.57 -18.10 13.15
CA PRO A 816 -0.71 -17.53 14.47
C PRO A 816 -2.12 -17.00 14.68
N THR A 817 -2.64 -17.16 15.89
CA THR A 817 -3.79 -16.40 16.39
C THR A 817 -3.25 -15.31 17.32
N VAL A 818 -3.65 -14.07 17.05
CA VAL A 818 -3.31 -12.91 17.89
C VAL A 818 -4.52 -12.54 18.72
N VAL A 819 -4.32 -12.43 20.03
CA VAL A 819 -5.31 -11.90 20.97
C VAL A 819 -5.00 -10.42 21.17
N LYS A 820 -5.95 -9.55 20.84
CA LYS A 820 -5.74 -8.09 20.83
C LYS A 820 -6.09 -7.49 22.18
N THR A 821 -5.28 -7.80 23.17
CA THR A 821 -5.37 -7.24 24.51
C THR A 821 -4.20 -6.26 24.70
N PRO A 822 -4.34 -4.94 24.46
CA PRO A 822 -3.22 -3.99 24.48
C PRO A 822 -2.39 -4.01 25.78
N ALA A 823 -3.04 -4.30 26.91
CA ALA A 823 -2.40 -4.41 28.22
C ALA A 823 -1.53 -5.68 28.38
N LEU A 824 -1.80 -6.71 27.60
CA LEU A 824 -1.03 -7.95 27.54
C LEU A 824 -1.19 -8.54 26.13
N PRO A 825 -0.43 -8.09 25.13
CA PRO A 825 -0.52 -8.66 23.79
C PRO A 825 -0.13 -10.13 23.81
N ILE A 826 -0.92 -11.00 23.17
CA ILE A 826 -0.67 -12.45 23.14
C ILE A 826 -0.69 -12.94 21.69
N GLN A 827 0.30 -13.75 21.32
CA GLN A 827 0.31 -14.50 20.08
C GLN A 827 0.48 -15.99 20.40
N VAL A 828 -0.30 -16.81 19.73
CA VAL A 828 -0.34 -18.27 19.92
C VAL A 828 -0.33 -18.95 18.56
N GLY A 829 0.38 -20.06 18.44
CA GLY A 829 0.37 -20.89 17.23
C GLY A 829 0.36 -22.37 17.58
N GLY A 830 -0.23 -23.18 16.69
CA GLY A 830 -0.28 -24.64 16.85
C GLY A 830 -1.21 -25.12 17.96
N ARG A 831 -0.86 -26.24 18.59
CA ARG A 831 -1.64 -26.92 19.63
C ARG A 831 -1.21 -26.45 21.02
N THR A 832 -2.10 -25.76 21.72
CA THR A 832 -1.81 -25.16 23.03
C THR A 832 -2.72 -25.62 24.17
N VAL A 833 -3.81 -26.34 23.88
CA VAL A 833 -4.81 -26.74 24.89
C VAL A 833 -5.23 -28.21 24.77
N THR A 834 -4.36 -29.08 24.23
CA THR A 834 -4.62 -30.52 24.17
C THR A 834 -4.01 -31.25 25.37
N ASP A 835 -4.63 -32.34 25.80
CA ASP A 835 -4.06 -33.23 26.83
C ASP A 835 -2.69 -33.79 26.40
N GLY A 836 -1.79 -33.99 27.37
CA GLY A 836 -0.48 -34.60 27.17
C GLY A 836 0.61 -33.68 26.64
N LEU A 837 0.40 -32.35 26.63
CA LEU A 837 1.43 -31.38 26.28
C LEU A 837 2.37 -31.09 27.47
N SER A 838 3.68 -31.08 27.21
CA SER A 838 4.69 -30.59 28.16
C SER A 838 5.12 -29.17 27.78
N TRP A 839 5.34 -28.31 28.78
CA TRP A 839 5.63 -26.89 28.57
C TRP A 839 7.02 -26.50 29.04
N THR A 840 7.75 -25.78 28.19
CA THR A 840 8.92 -25.01 28.58
C THR A 840 8.52 -23.54 28.58
N VAL A 841 8.68 -22.86 29.71
CA VAL A 841 8.26 -21.46 29.88
C VAL A 841 9.46 -20.64 30.33
N GLU A 842 9.74 -19.58 29.60
CA GLU A 842 10.79 -18.61 29.91
C GLU A 842 10.15 -17.21 29.89
N GLY A 843 10.39 -16.40 30.92
CA GLY A 843 9.84 -15.04 30.98
C GLY A 843 9.75 -14.47 32.38
N ASP A 844 9.31 -13.22 32.45
CA ASP A 844 9.10 -12.45 33.68
C ASP A 844 7.81 -11.61 33.59
N GLU A 845 7.68 -10.58 34.43
CA GLU A 845 6.52 -9.68 34.45
C GLU A 845 6.30 -8.91 33.14
N SER A 846 7.34 -8.74 32.31
CA SER A 846 7.26 -8.02 31.03
C SER A 846 6.74 -8.86 29.86
N GLY A 847 6.67 -10.18 30.03
CA GLY A 847 6.17 -11.12 29.03
C GLY A 847 6.78 -12.51 29.18
N LEU A 848 6.24 -13.48 28.44
CA LEU A 848 6.74 -14.85 28.45
C LEU A 848 6.79 -15.48 27.06
N THR A 849 7.59 -16.52 26.92
CA THR A 849 7.64 -17.48 25.82
C THR A 849 7.36 -18.87 26.38
N GLY A 850 6.21 -19.43 26.04
CA GLY A 850 5.83 -20.81 26.30
C GLY A 850 5.94 -21.65 25.04
N LYS A 851 6.64 -22.79 25.11
CA LYS A 851 6.77 -23.79 24.04
C LYS A 851 6.08 -25.08 24.47
N ALA A 852 5.15 -25.58 23.67
CA ALA A 852 4.41 -26.81 23.92
C ALA A 852 5.00 -27.96 23.10
N HIS A 853 5.36 -29.04 23.78
CA HIS A 853 5.89 -30.25 23.16
C HIS A 853 4.95 -31.45 23.33
N ASN A 854 4.88 -32.31 22.31
CA ASN A 854 4.14 -33.57 22.37
C ASN A 854 4.93 -34.66 23.15
N GLY A 855 4.37 -35.87 23.24
CA GLY A 855 5.01 -37.00 23.94
C GLY A 855 6.35 -37.46 23.33
N ASP A 856 6.61 -37.10 22.07
CA ASP A 856 7.86 -37.39 21.36
C ASP A 856 8.91 -36.27 21.50
N GLY A 857 8.56 -35.18 22.20
CA GLY A 857 9.43 -34.02 22.43
C GLY A 857 9.43 -32.99 21.29
N GLU A 858 8.55 -33.12 20.30
CA GLU A 858 8.45 -32.20 19.17
C GLU A 858 7.64 -30.95 19.53
N LEU A 859 8.06 -29.78 19.04
CA LEU A 859 7.34 -28.53 19.21
C LEU A 859 6.03 -28.56 18.40
N VAL A 860 4.90 -28.53 19.09
CA VAL A 860 3.56 -28.60 18.47
C VAL A 860 2.73 -27.34 18.70
N GLY A 861 3.18 -26.44 19.57
CA GLY A 861 2.55 -25.14 19.76
C GLY A 861 3.42 -24.16 20.54
N TYR A 862 3.03 -22.89 20.55
CA TYR A 862 3.66 -21.86 21.35
C TYR A 862 2.67 -20.81 21.81
N VAL A 863 3.04 -20.09 22.87
CA VAL A 863 2.40 -18.84 23.30
C VAL A 863 3.50 -17.84 23.63
N VAL A 864 3.41 -16.62 23.10
CA VAL A 864 4.29 -15.51 23.44
C VAL A 864 3.46 -14.32 23.89
N THR A 865 3.92 -13.60 24.91
CA THR A 865 3.22 -12.44 25.46
C THR A 865 4.14 -11.23 25.63
N GLY A 866 3.57 -10.03 25.66
CA GLY A 866 4.29 -8.81 26.04
C GLY A 866 5.53 -8.56 25.18
N VAL A 867 6.68 -8.29 25.82
CA VAL A 867 7.95 -8.03 25.10
C VAL A 867 8.47 -9.23 24.31
N HIS A 868 7.99 -10.45 24.61
CA HIS A 868 8.43 -11.69 23.95
C HIS A 868 7.69 -11.98 22.64
N LEU A 869 6.76 -11.13 22.20
CA LEU A 869 6.08 -11.27 20.90
C LEU A 869 7.05 -11.46 19.72
N SER A 870 8.26 -10.86 19.78
CA SER A 870 9.30 -11.01 18.75
C SER A 870 9.72 -12.46 18.51
N ASN A 871 9.52 -13.36 19.47
CA ASN A 871 9.89 -14.76 19.36
C ASN A 871 8.89 -15.59 18.56
N GLY A 872 7.67 -15.08 18.34
CA GLY A 872 6.58 -15.84 17.75
C GLY A 872 6.85 -16.30 16.31
N ALA A 873 7.48 -15.46 15.48
CA ALA A 873 7.76 -15.78 14.09
C ALA A 873 8.71 -17.00 13.94
N ALA A 874 9.77 -17.04 14.73
CA ALA A 874 10.74 -18.15 14.70
C ALA A 874 10.11 -19.46 15.21
N LEU A 875 9.20 -19.39 16.17
CA LEU A 875 8.49 -20.56 16.69
C LEU A 875 7.43 -21.07 15.71
N LEU A 876 6.72 -20.17 15.04
CA LEU A 876 5.73 -20.52 14.03
C LEU A 876 6.33 -21.32 12.87
N GLN A 877 7.55 -20.98 12.42
CA GLN A 877 8.24 -21.69 11.34
C GLN A 877 8.62 -23.14 11.68
N GLN A 878 8.68 -23.47 12.97
CA GLN A 878 8.99 -24.82 13.44
C GLN A 878 7.74 -25.70 13.58
N LEU A 879 6.54 -25.11 13.47
CA LEU A 879 5.28 -25.84 13.59
C LEU A 879 4.90 -26.52 12.27
N PRO A 880 4.27 -27.70 12.32
CA PRO A 880 3.74 -28.36 11.13
C PRO A 880 2.58 -27.58 10.52
N ALA A 881 2.36 -27.75 9.21
CA ALA A 881 1.19 -27.23 8.52
C ALA A 881 -0.11 -27.81 9.10
N LEU A 882 -1.20 -27.05 9.00
CA LEU A 882 -2.53 -27.44 9.47
C LEU A 882 -3.27 -28.32 8.44
N LEU A 883 -3.16 -27.99 7.14
CA LEU A 883 -3.68 -28.76 5.99
C LEU A 883 -2.72 -28.74 4.80
#